data_AF-A0A818YSS2-F1
#
_entry.id   AF-A0A818YSS2-F1
#
_cell.length_a   1.000
_cell.length_b   1.000
_cell.length_c   1.000
_cell.angle_alpha   90.00
_cell.angle_beta   90.00
_cell.angle_gamma   90.00
#
_symmetry.space_group_name_H-M   'P 1'
#
loop_
_entity.id
_entity.type
_entity.pdbx_description
1 polymer ?
#
loop_
_entity_poly.entity_id
_entity_poly.type
_entity_poly.pdbx_seq_one_letter_code
_entity_poly.pdbx_strand_id
1 'polypeptide(L)'
;MTSEKQEKIDEQIRPLYAELQKYGQTQDWDRALKVTKKILGISSNEKKATHCKIICLMQLDKFDEALTTVIKNTVDTGDLIFERAYCEYRLNRIEDSYKTLKNTERELDEREQELFAQVLFKLEKYNECVESYRSLLKNNDDEYQSIRQANFIAALSTWKLTDASSKIQMESNDLNDETYDTTYNSACVLLSSGQYVEAESKLRKADAQCRRELEEEGDMTEEEILRETANIRVQLAYCLQQQDKNVEALTLYNDVLKSKPTDLAVIAVASNNLAVLNRDQNLFDSRKRIKTATAPETEPKLNAFQKKIVQVNEALLAIYTGQHETARRILDKMVQKNDDTDDTIPLAKVSLLIKEKKLPEATQVLQEFIQNDKQKHVSLYCRLTYVQLLLSQGKVNQACDYLRNDNELLVKPGIVATLVTLYNYLEDSKSAAQVLNEAVDRLYNLDRTKGKNSRALAYLIKQNIIYQEKQGNAQRVTEMLEILHKLYPNDTNILSKLIVHYLKSDPERANLLAQKLPSIKQLAEGIDADMLESTFGKRIPKTEKTTEKTKAVISKATPTAAAATNAAKQKKKRKRKIQLPKKYDPSSKPDPERWLPLRERTYYRGKRGKRGKQAAVGRGTQGTVGSDQSATTTITTASGAQRSMPTSKTTTTGASSTQSKPMPPPGKSVAGKRKGKR
;
A
#
# COMPACT_ATOMS: atom_id res chain seq x y z
N MET A 1 -26.77 -57.93 -30.68
CA MET A 1 -26.00 -58.81 -31.60
C MET A 1 -26.19 -60.26 -31.14
N THR A 2 -25.67 -61.27 -31.84
CA THR A 2 -25.58 -62.63 -31.28
C THR A 2 -24.60 -62.63 -30.09
N SER A 3 -24.85 -63.48 -29.08
CA SER A 3 -24.06 -63.51 -27.84
C SER A 3 -22.56 -63.74 -28.13
N GLU A 4 -22.26 -64.75 -28.95
CA GLU A 4 -20.89 -65.08 -29.39
C GLU A 4 -20.15 -63.91 -30.06
N LYS A 5 -20.86 -62.96 -30.69
CA LYS A 5 -20.23 -61.79 -31.32
C LYS A 5 -19.85 -60.74 -30.29
N GLN A 6 -20.63 -60.58 -29.22
CA GLN A 6 -20.25 -59.72 -28.10
C GLN A 6 -19.08 -60.34 -27.32
N GLU A 7 -19.17 -61.64 -27.04
CA GLU A 7 -18.14 -62.40 -26.32
C GLU A 7 -16.77 -62.30 -27.00
N LYS A 8 -16.71 -62.46 -28.34
CA LYS A 8 -15.47 -62.27 -29.14
C LYS A 8 -14.97 -60.82 -29.20
N ILE A 9 -15.83 -59.83 -28.99
CA ILE A 9 -15.44 -58.41 -28.85
C ILE A 9 -14.85 -58.18 -27.46
N ASP A 10 -15.49 -58.72 -26.43
CA ASP A 10 -15.06 -58.60 -25.03
C ASP A 10 -13.71 -59.29 -24.80
N GLU A 11 -13.47 -60.46 -25.40
CA GLU A 11 -12.16 -61.15 -25.41
C GLU A 11 -11.04 -60.28 -26.01
N GLN A 12 -11.30 -59.56 -27.10
CA GLN A 12 -10.31 -58.68 -27.75
C GLN A 12 -10.07 -57.39 -26.96
N ILE A 13 -11.09 -56.88 -26.27
CA ILE A 13 -11.03 -55.62 -25.52
C ILE A 13 -10.45 -55.83 -24.11
N ARG A 14 -10.62 -57.00 -23.49
CA ARG A 14 -10.10 -57.33 -22.15
C ARG A 14 -8.60 -57.07 -21.95
N PRO A 15 -7.67 -57.50 -22.84
CA PRO A 15 -6.24 -57.18 -22.68
C PRO A 15 -5.95 -55.68 -22.89
N LEU A 16 -6.75 -54.98 -23.71
CA LEU A 16 -6.60 -53.54 -23.92
C LEU A 16 -7.04 -52.74 -22.68
N TYR A 17 -8.07 -53.17 -21.94
CA TYR A 17 -8.38 -52.55 -20.65
C TYR A 17 -7.26 -52.75 -19.61
N ALA A 18 -6.54 -53.88 -19.66
CA ALA A 18 -5.35 -54.09 -18.80
C ALA A 18 -4.16 -53.20 -19.22
N GLU A 19 -3.90 -53.01 -20.53
CA GLU A 19 -2.96 -51.99 -21.02
C GLU A 19 -3.36 -50.59 -20.53
N LEU A 20 -4.64 -50.24 -20.65
CA LEU A 20 -5.17 -48.92 -20.28
C LEU A 20 -5.03 -48.64 -18.78
N GLN A 21 -5.37 -49.61 -17.93
CA GLN A 21 -5.20 -49.49 -16.48
C GLN A 21 -3.73 -49.29 -16.11
N LYS A 22 -2.81 -50.06 -16.71
CA LYS A 22 -1.37 -49.92 -16.49
C LYS A 22 -0.88 -48.53 -16.88
N TYR A 23 -1.24 -48.04 -18.07
CA TYR A 23 -0.80 -46.71 -18.52
C TYR A 23 -1.42 -45.57 -17.69
N GLY A 24 -2.66 -45.72 -17.22
CA GLY A 24 -3.26 -44.77 -16.27
C GLY A 24 -2.54 -44.75 -14.92
N GLN A 25 -2.18 -45.91 -14.37
CA GLN A 25 -1.41 -46.02 -13.13
C GLN A 25 0.01 -45.43 -13.25
N THR A 26 0.65 -45.53 -14.42
CA THR A 26 1.95 -44.91 -14.70
C THR A 26 1.84 -43.49 -15.28
N GLN A 27 0.65 -42.89 -15.30
CA GLN A 27 0.36 -41.55 -15.84
C GLN A 27 0.84 -41.34 -17.30
N ASP A 28 0.92 -42.41 -18.09
CA ASP A 28 1.31 -42.39 -19.50
C ASP A 28 0.07 -42.12 -20.37
N TRP A 29 -0.41 -40.88 -20.28
CA TRP A 29 -1.66 -40.46 -20.92
C TRP A 29 -1.61 -40.58 -22.44
N ASP A 30 -0.44 -40.45 -23.07
CA ASP A 30 -0.27 -40.56 -24.52
C ASP A 30 -0.32 -42.02 -25.01
N ARG A 31 0.15 -43.01 -24.23
CA ARG A 31 -0.12 -44.43 -24.51
C ARG A 31 -1.55 -44.82 -24.14
N ALA A 32 -2.08 -44.35 -23.01
CA ALA A 32 -3.48 -44.56 -22.62
C ALA A 32 -4.48 -44.05 -23.67
N LEU A 33 -4.24 -42.86 -24.24
CA LEU A 33 -5.06 -42.29 -25.33
C LEU A 33 -4.99 -43.12 -26.63
N LYS A 34 -3.85 -43.77 -26.91
CA LYS A 34 -3.73 -44.70 -28.05
C LYS A 34 -4.51 -45.99 -27.78
N VAL A 35 -4.51 -46.49 -26.56
CA VAL A 35 -5.26 -47.70 -26.17
C VAL A 35 -6.78 -47.46 -26.16
N THR A 36 -7.27 -46.34 -25.64
CA THR A 36 -8.71 -45.99 -25.75
C THR A 36 -9.15 -45.85 -27.21
N LYS A 37 -8.32 -45.26 -28.08
CA LYS A 37 -8.55 -45.21 -29.54
C LYS A 37 -8.56 -46.61 -30.19
N LYS A 38 -7.74 -47.58 -29.73
CA LYS A 38 -7.84 -48.99 -30.17
C LYS A 38 -9.20 -49.60 -29.77
N ILE A 39 -9.57 -49.51 -28.48
CA ILE A 39 -10.81 -50.09 -27.94
C ILE A 39 -12.04 -49.56 -28.68
N LEU A 40 -12.12 -48.24 -28.85
CA LEU A 40 -13.22 -47.57 -29.56
C LEU A 40 -13.25 -47.86 -31.08
N GLY A 41 -12.15 -48.36 -31.65
CA GLY A 41 -12.09 -48.89 -33.02
C GLY A 41 -12.64 -50.33 -33.14
N ILE A 42 -12.68 -51.09 -32.05
CA ILE A 42 -13.28 -52.44 -32.00
C ILE A 42 -14.77 -52.35 -31.63
N SER A 43 -15.10 -51.52 -30.62
CA SER A 43 -16.48 -51.25 -30.18
C SER A 43 -16.65 -49.75 -29.88
N SER A 44 -17.36 -49.05 -30.74
CA SER A 44 -17.58 -47.60 -30.63
C SER A 44 -18.56 -47.20 -29.51
N ASN A 45 -19.23 -48.16 -28.87
CA ASN A 45 -20.19 -47.93 -27.78
C ASN A 45 -19.58 -48.17 -26.38
N GLU A 46 -18.26 -48.31 -26.28
CA GLU A 46 -17.56 -48.58 -25.02
C GLU A 46 -17.57 -47.35 -24.09
N LYS A 47 -18.59 -47.29 -23.22
CA LYS A 47 -18.79 -46.25 -22.20
C LYS A 47 -17.49 -45.89 -21.45
N LYS A 48 -16.81 -46.90 -20.89
CA LYS A 48 -15.59 -46.71 -20.11
C LYS A 48 -14.43 -46.20 -20.96
N ALA A 49 -14.20 -46.77 -22.15
CA ALA A 49 -13.15 -46.29 -23.05
C ALA A 49 -13.41 -44.85 -23.56
N THR A 50 -14.67 -44.46 -23.78
CA THR A 50 -15.05 -43.07 -24.14
C THR A 50 -14.76 -42.10 -23.00
N HIS A 51 -15.15 -42.40 -21.76
CA HIS A 51 -14.82 -41.57 -20.61
C HIS A 51 -13.29 -41.49 -20.38
N CYS A 52 -12.59 -42.64 -20.37
CA CYS A 52 -11.12 -42.65 -20.26
C CYS A 52 -10.43 -41.86 -21.39
N LYS A 53 -10.95 -41.86 -22.63
CA LYS A 53 -10.44 -41.03 -23.73
C LYS A 53 -10.54 -39.54 -23.40
N ILE A 54 -11.67 -39.09 -22.84
CA ILE A 54 -11.88 -37.69 -22.43
C ILE A 54 -10.87 -37.30 -21.35
N ILE A 55 -10.73 -38.12 -20.29
CA ILE A 55 -9.75 -37.89 -19.23
C ILE A 55 -8.30 -37.85 -19.77
N CYS A 56 -7.93 -38.78 -20.66
CA CYS A 56 -6.60 -38.76 -21.28
C CYS A 56 -6.35 -37.52 -22.16
N LEU A 57 -7.39 -36.94 -22.78
CA LEU A 57 -7.26 -35.68 -23.51
C LEU A 57 -7.09 -34.49 -22.56
N MET A 58 -7.84 -34.45 -21.45
CA MET A 58 -7.69 -33.42 -20.41
C MET A 58 -6.31 -33.45 -19.74
N GLN A 59 -5.79 -34.64 -19.42
CA GLN A 59 -4.46 -34.83 -18.83
C GLN A 59 -3.29 -34.57 -19.81
N LEU A 60 -3.58 -34.40 -21.10
CA LEU A 60 -2.63 -33.97 -22.14
C LEU A 60 -2.85 -32.51 -22.58
N ASP A 61 -3.59 -31.72 -21.78
CA ASP A 61 -4.01 -30.34 -22.04
C ASP A 61 -4.80 -30.10 -23.36
N LYS A 62 -5.34 -31.17 -23.98
CA LYS A 62 -6.05 -31.14 -25.26
C LYS A 62 -7.55 -30.80 -25.07
N PHE A 63 -7.83 -29.69 -24.39
CA PHE A 63 -9.20 -29.33 -23.96
C PHE A 63 -10.20 -29.13 -25.11
N ASP A 64 -9.79 -28.63 -26.28
CA ASP A 64 -10.69 -28.54 -27.45
C ASP A 64 -11.03 -29.94 -28.02
N GLU A 65 -10.10 -30.90 -28.04
CA GLU A 65 -10.40 -32.30 -28.42
C GLU A 65 -11.28 -32.99 -27.38
N ALA A 66 -11.04 -32.73 -26.09
CA ALA A 66 -11.83 -33.26 -24.99
C ALA A 66 -13.27 -32.73 -25.05
N LEU A 67 -13.46 -31.41 -25.08
CA LEU A 67 -14.77 -30.76 -25.18
C LEU A 67 -15.50 -31.15 -26.46
N THR A 68 -14.79 -31.25 -27.60
CA THR A 68 -15.39 -31.76 -28.86
C THR A 68 -15.81 -33.22 -28.73
N THR A 69 -15.08 -34.04 -27.97
CA THR A 69 -15.48 -35.43 -27.68
C THR A 69 -16.70 -35.49 -26.76
N VAL A 70 -16.77 -34.65 -25.73
CA VAL A 70 -17.92 -34.57 -24.80
C VAL A 70 -19.18 -34.09 -25.53
N ILE A 71 -19.12 -32.99 -26.28
CA ILE A 71 -20.28 -32.41 -26.99
C ILE A 71 -20.81 -33.35 -28.09
N LYS A 72 -19.94 -34.14 -28.73
CA LYS A 72 -20.32 -35.13 -29.75
C LYS A 72 -20.57 -36.53 -29.18
N ASN A 73 -20.61 -36.69 -27.86
CA ASN A 73 -20.77 -38.00 -27.24
C ASN A 73 -22.21 -38.51 -27.40
N THR A 74 -22.39 -39.56 -28.19
CA THR A 74 -23.66 -40.29 -28.32
C THR A 74 -23.71 -41.55 -27.45
N VAL A 75 -22.67 -41.82 -26.68
CA VAL A 75 -22.56 -42.98 -25.78
C VAL A 75 -22.91 -42.52 -24.36
N ASP A 76 -23.85 -43.18 -23.72
CA ASP A 76 -24.22 -42.93 -22.32
C ASP A 76 -23.06 -43.30 -21.38
N THR A 77 -22.17 -42.35 -21.14
CA THR A 77 -21.01 -42.45 -20.24
C THR A 77 -21.36 -42.25 -18.76
N GLY A 78 -22.64 -42.04 -18.44
CA GLY A 78 -23.01 -41.22 -17.29
C GLY A 78 -22.77 -39.73 -17.56
N ASP A 79 -23.02 -38.92 -16.54
CA ASP A 79 -22.87 -37.46 -16.56
C ASP A 79 -21.40 -37.04 -16.78
N LEU A 80 -21.20 -35.93 -17.50
CA LEU A 80 -19.90 -35.33 -17.86
C LEU A 80 -19.87 -33.81 -17.60
N ILE A 81 -20.74 -33.29 -16.73
CA ILE A 81 -20.82 -31.86 -16.38
C ILE A 81 -19.46 -31.34 -15.88
N PHE A 82 -18.77 -32.05 -15.00
CA PHE A 82 -17.40 -31.70 -14.58
C PHE A 82 -16.42 -31.60 -15.75
N GLU A 83 -16.26 -32.67 -16.55
CA GLU A 83 -15.29 -32.69 -17.67
C GLU A 83 -15.59 -31.60 -18.69
N ARG A 84 -16.88 -31.38 -18.98
CA ARG A 84 -17.34 -30.30 -19.87
C ARG A 84 -16.99 -28.93 -19.32
N ALA A 85 -17.43 -28.62 -18.10
CA ALA A 85 -17.24 -27.32 -17.47
C ALA A 85 -15.76 -27.02 -17.25
N TYR A 86 -14.94 -28.03 -16.93
CA TYR A 86 -13.50 -27.90 -16.77
C TYR A 86 -12.81 -27.59 -18.10
N CYS A 87 -13.19 -28.26 -19.19
CA CYS A 87 -12.67 -27.91 -20.51
C CYS A 87 -13.11 -26.50 -20.94
N GLU A 88 -14.37 -26.11 -20.74
CA GLU A 88 -14.86 -24.76 -20.98
C GLU A 88 -14.07 -23.72 -20.15
N TYR A 89 -13.77 -24.00 -18.89
CA TYR A 89 -12.94 -23.16 -18.00
C TYR A 89 -11.49 -23.04 -18.48
N ARG A 90 -10.81 -24.16 -18.79
CA ARG A 90 -9.42 -24.17 -19.28
C ARG A 90 -9.27 -23.48 -20.65
N LEU A 91 -10.32 -23.49 -21.47
CA LEU A 91 -10.43 -22.75 -22.73
C LEU A 91 -10.86 -21.28 -22.54
N ASN A 92 -10.94 -20.79 -21.30
CA ASN A 92 -11.35 -19.45 -20.91
C ASN A 92 -12.74 -19.04 -21.43
N ARG A 93 -13.66 -20.02 -21.58
CA ARG A 93 -15.10 -19.83 -21.88
C ARG A 93 -15.89 -19.85 -20.57
N ILE A 94 -15.56 -18.90 -19.69
CA ILE A 94 -15.98 -18.91 -18.28
C ILE A 94 -17.51 -18.85 -18.14
N GLU A 95 -18.17 -18.05 -18.98
CA GLU A 95 -19.63 -17.91 -19.02
C GLU A 95 -20.33 -19.20 -19.45
N ASP A 96 -19.69 -20.03 -20.30
CA ASP A 96 -20.24 -21.32 -20.71
C ASP A 96 -20.04 -22.36 -19.60
N SER A 97 -18.85 -22.41 -18.99
CA SER A 97 -18.57 -23.22 -17.80
C SER A 97 -19.57 -22.93 -16.65
N TYR A 98 -19.90 -21.65 -16.41
CA TYR A 98 -20.92 -21.24 -15.44
C TYR A 98 -22.32 -21.75 -15.80
N LYS A 99 -22.72 -21.70 -17.08
CA LYS A 99 -24.02 -22.25 -17.53
C LYS A 99 -24.07 -23.76 -17.37
N THR A 100 -22.99 -24.46 -17.74
CA THR A 100 -22.88 -25.92 -17.66
C THR A 100 -23.04 -26.40 -16.22
N LEU A 101 -22.39 -25.75 -15.25
CA LEU A 101 -22.54 -26.07 -13.83
C LEU A 101 -23.90 -25.62 -13.28
N LYS A 102 -24.34 -24.39 -13.56
CA LYS A 102 -25.55 -23.80 -12.95
C LYS A 102 -26.86 -24.39 -13.46
N ASN A 103 -26.91 -24.89 -14.69
CA ASN A 103 -28.13 -25.44 -15.29
C ASN A 103 -28.33 -26.94 -14.96
N THR A 104 -27.55 -27.49 -14.02
CA THR A 104 -27.66 -28.86 -13.53
C THR A 104 -28.92 -29.03 -12.67
N GLU A 105 -29.73 -30.06 -12.94
CA GLU A 105 -30.96 -30.33 -12.16
C GLU A 105 -30.69 -31.08 -10.83
N ARG A 106 -29.54 -31.76 -10.73
CA ARG A 106 -29.04 -32.36 -9.49
C ARG A 106 -28.14 -31.40 -8.72
N GLU A 107 -27.88 -31.71 -7.45
CA GLU A 107 -26.80 -31.08 -6.70
C GLU A 107 -25.44 -31.41 -7.33
N LEU A 108 -24.52 -30.43 -7.27
CA LEU A 108 -23.15 -30.57 -7.78
C LEU A 108 -22.32 -31.48 -6.86
N ASP A 109 -21.46 -32.32 -7.43
CA ASP A 109 -20.46 -33.06 -6.63
C ASP A 109 -19.38 -32.10 -6.09
N GLU A 110 -18.52 -32.57 -5.17
CA GLU A 110 -17.49 -31.71 -4.58
C GLU A 110 -16.60 -31.05 -5.66
N ARG A 111 -16.12 -31.83 -6.63
CA ARG A 111 -15.20 -31.35 -7.69
C ARG A 111 -15.87 -30.28 -8.56
N GLU A 112 -17.17 -30.42 -8.79
CA GLU A 112 -18.01 -29.45 -9.49
C GLU A 112 -18.28 -28.19 -8.65
N GLN A 113 -18.46 -28.30 -7.34
CA GLN A 113 -18.56 -27.15 -6.43
C GLN A 113 -17.22 -26.38 -6.34
N GLU A 114 -16.09 -27.09 -6.23
CA GLU A 114 -14.73 -26.54 -6.30
C GLU A 114 -14.48 -25.76 -7.60
N LEU A 115 -14.91 -26.31 -8.74
CA LEU A 115 -14.82 -25.64 -10.03
C LEU A 115 -15.80 -24.46 -10.11
N PHE A 116 -17.01 -24.58 -9.56
CA PHE A 116 -18.00 -23.51 -9.54
C PHE A 116 -17.50 -22.30 -8.74
N ALA A 117 -16.84 -22.51 -7.59
CA ALA A 117 -16.19 -21.44 -6.83
C ALA A 117 -15.09 -20.72 -7.64
N GLN A 118 -14.26 -21.46 -8.38
CA GLN A 118 -13.24 -20.89 -9.28
C GLN A 118 -13.85 -20.11 -10.45
N VAL A 119 -14.94 -20.62 -11.05
CA VAL A 119 -15.71 -19.95 -12.10
C VAL A 119 -16.36 -18.66 -11.57
N LEU A 120 -16.93 -18.68 -10.37
CA LEU A 120 -17.49 -17.50 -9.71
C LEU A 120 -16.43 -16.42 -9.44
N PHE A 121 -15.23 -16.81 -9.00
CA PHE A 121 -14.09 -15.90 -8.85
C PHE A 121 -13.68 -15.27 -10.19
N LYS A 122 -13.60 -16.07 -11.26
CA LYS A 122 -13.29 -15.61 -12.63
C LYS A 122 -14.36 -14.67 -13.22
N LEU A 123 -15.62 -14.83 -12.83
CA LEU A 123 -16.73 -13.93 -13.20
C LEU A 123 -16.87 -12.72 -12.26
N GLU A 124 -15.92 -12.52 -11.33
CA GLU A 124 -15.92 -11.43 -10.34
C GLU A 124 -17.15 -11.41 -9.40
N LYS A 125 -17.83 -12.57 -9.28
CA LYS A 125 -19.00 -12.79 -8.43
C LYS A 125 -18.59 -13.14 -7.01
N TYR A 126 -17.83 -12.24 -6.38
CA TYR A 126 -17.08 -12.57 -5.16
C TYR A 126 -17.99 -12.91 -3.96
N ASN A 127 -19.23 -12.44 -3.92
CA ASN A 127 -20.22 -12.81 -2.90
C ASN A 127 -20.71 -14.27 -3.05
N GLU A 128 -21.07 -14.71 -4.27
CA GLU A 128 -21.42 -16.11 -4.57
C GLU A 128 -20.19 -17.01 -4.29
N CYS A 129 -18.99 -16.56 -4.67
CA CYS A 129 -17.72 -17.28 -4.51
C CYS A 129 -17.33 -17.50 -3.04
N VAL A 130 -17.40 -16.46 -2.20
CA VAL A 130 -17.04 -16.56 -0.77
C VAL A 130 -17.99 -17.50 -0.02
N GLU A 131 -19.29 -17.48 -0.33
CA GLU A 131 -20.24 -18.40 0.29
C GLU A 131 -20.07 -19.86 -0.19
N SER A 132 -19.73 -20.05 -1.48
CA SER A 132 -19.36 -21.36 -2.03
C SER A 132 -18.15 -21.94 -1.29
N TYR A 133 -17.05 -21.19 -1.17
CA TYR A 133 -15.86 -21.63 -0.43
C TYR A 133 -16.12 -21.82 1.08
N ARG A 134 -17.00 -21.03 1.70
CA ARG A 134 -17.43 -21.23 3.10
C ARG A 134 -18.16 -22.56 3.30
N SER A 135 -19.03 -22.95 2.37
CA SER A 135 -19.68 -24.26 2.38
C SER A 135 -18.64 -25.39 2.26
N LEU A 136 -17.74 -25.27 1.29
CA LEU A 136 -16.71 -26.26 0.99
C LEU A 136 -15.73 -26.48 2.14
N LEU A 137 -15.27 -25.41 2.81
CA LEU A 137 -14.43 -25.48 4.01
C LEU A 137 -15.13 -26.06 5.25
N LYS A 138 -16.47 -26.09 5.27
CA LYS A 138 -17.25 -26.63 6.38
C LYS A 138 -17.55 -28.13 6.20
N ASN A 139 -17.67 -28.57 4.95
CA ASN A 139 -18.15 -29.91 4.63
C ASN A 139 -17.02 -30.92 4.40
N ASN A 140 -15.81 -30.45 4.07
CA ASN A 140 -14.68 -31.28 3.65
C ASN A 140 -13.42 -31.02 4.50
N ASP A 141 -12.74 -32.09 4.89
CA ASP A 141 -11.54 -32.10 5.75
C ASP A 141 -10.49 -33.01 5.09
N ASP A 142 -9.67 -32.42 4.21
CA ASP A 142 -8.84 -33.14 3.24
C ASP A 142 -7.47 -32.46 2.98
N GLU A 143 -6.61 -33.11 2.20
CA GLU A 143 -5.27 -32.59 1.87
C GLU A 143 -5.30 -31.25 1.11
N TYR A 144 -6.43 -30.89 0.50
CA TYR A 144 -6.63 -29.63 -0.23
C TYR A 144 -7.18 -28.49 0.66
N GLN A 145 -7.52 -28.73 1.92
CA GLN A 145 -8.14 -27.74 2.83
C GLN A 145 -7.33 -26.43 2.96
N SER A 146 -5.99 -26.52 2.99
CA SER A 146 -5.11 -25.33 3.06
C SER A 146 -5.19 -24.46 1.80
N ILE A 147 -5.26 -25.09 0.62
CA ILE A 147 -5.44 -24.44 -0.68
C ILE A 147 -6.86 -23.85 -0.78
N ARG A 148 -7.87 -24.61 -0.32
CA ARG A 148 -9.27 -24.20 -0.21
C ARG A 148 -9.40 -22.93 0.66
N GLN A 149 -8.67 -22.87 1.78
CA GLN A 149 -8.62 -21.71 2.68
C GLN A 149 -7.86 -20.52 2.05
N ALA A 150 -6.74 -20.75 1.37
CA ALA A 150 -6.03 -19.68 0.66
C ALA A 150 -6.93 -19.02 -0.39
N ASN A 151 -7.68 -19.81 -1.17
CA ASN A 151 -8.65 -19.34 -2.17
C ASN A 151 -9.82 -18.58 -1.53
N PHE A 152 -10.37 -19.05 -0.41
CA PHE A 152 -11.40 -18.35 0.37
C PHE A 152 -10.93 -16.95 0.80
N ILE A 153 -9.75 -16.83 1.40
CA ILE A 153 -9.22 -15.54 1.86
C ILE A 153 -8.91 -14.61 0.67
N ALA A 154 -8.45 -15.14 -0.46
CA ALA A 154 -8.26 -14.37 -1.69
C ALA A 154 -9.59 -13.79 -2.22
N ALA A 155 -10.64 -14.61 -2.31
CA ALA A 155 -12.00 -14.20 -2.69
C ALA A 155 -12.56 -13.14 -1.72
N LEU A 156 -12.41 -13.35 -0.41
CA LEU A 156 -12.83 -12.41 0.64
C LEU A 156 -12.12 -11.06 0.54
N SER A 157 -10.80 -11.07 0.33
CA SER A 157 -9.99 -9.85 0.17
C SER A 157 -10.42 -9.04 -1.06
N THR A 158 -10.77 -9.73 -2.15
CA THR A 158 -11.15 -9.12 -3.43
C THR A 158 -12.56 -8.57 -3.36
N TRP A 159 -13.52 -9.31 -2.78
CA TRP A 159 -14.88 -8.82 -2.53
C TRP A 159 -14.83 -7.50 -1.75
N LYS A 160 -14.10 -7.48 -0.63
CA LYS A 160 -13.96 -6.31 0.25
C LYS A 160 -13.30 -5.11 -0.42
N LEU A 161 -12.39 -5.35 -1.38
CA LEU A 161 -11.77 -4.30 -2.19
C LEU A 161 -12.75 -3.71 -3.22
N THR A 162 -13.58 -4.55 -3.85
CA THR A 162 -14.52 -4.14 -4.91
C THR A 162 -15.85 -3.59 -4.38
N ASP A 163 -16.30 -4.02 -3.20
CA ASP A 163 -17.54 -3.58 -2.57
C ASP A 163 -17.27 -2.99 -1.18
N ALA A 164 -16.90 -1.70 -1.17
CA ALA A 164 -16.71 -0.94 0.07
C ALA A 164 -18.00 -0.74 0.89
N SER A 165 -19.18 -1.13 0.37
CA SER A 165 -20.44 -1.14 1.14
C SER A 165 -20.68 -2.45 1.89
N SER A 166 -19.90 -3.49 1.58
CA SER A 166 -20.01 -4.82 2.19
C SER A 166 -19.68 -4.77 3.69
N LYS A 167 -20.69 -5.04 4.54
CA LYS A 167 -20.54 -5.13 6.00
C LYS A 167 -19.95 -6.47 6.44
N ILE A 168 -18.90 -6.93 5.75
CA ILE A 168 -18.20 -8.18 6.03
C ILE A 168 -17.52 -8.03 7.39
N GLN A 169 -18.17 -8.58 8.42
CA GLN A 169 -17.52 -8.89 9.68
C GLN A 169 -16.64 -10.11 9.41
N MET A 170 -15.34 -9.94 9.63
CA MET A 170 -14.36 -11.02 9.49
C MET A 170 -14.27 -11.67 10.86
N GLU A 171 -14.47 -12.98 10.92
CA GLU A 171 -14.27 -13.71 12.16
C GLU A 171 -12.76 -13.91 12.40
N SER A 172 -12.33 -14.02 13.66
CA SER A 172 -10.93 -14.30 13.99
C SER A 172 -10.43 -15.62 13.39
N ASN A 173 -11.37 -16.50 13.03
CA ASN A 173 -11.14 -17.85 12.56
C ASN A 173 -11.07 -17.92 11.02
N ASP A 174 -11.49 -16.85 10.30
CA ASP A 174 -11.37 -16.75 8.83
C ASP A 174 -9.90 -16.60 8.38
N LEU A 175 -9.00 -16.18 9.28
CA LEU A 175 -7.64 -15.74 8.95
C LEU A 175 -6.57 -16.67 9.54
N ASN A 176 -6.16 -17.65 8.76
CA ASN A 176 -4.96 -18.46 9.04
C ASN A 176 -3.68 -17.73 8.58
N ASP A 177 -2.57 -18.01 9.26
CA ASP A 177 -1.21 -17.50 9.02
C ASP A 177 -0.17 -18.65 8.98
N GLU A 178 -0.58 -19.91 8.83
CA GLU A 178 0.31 -21.08 8.80
C GLU A 178 1.24 -21.10 7.56
N THR A 179 0.68 -21.02 6.35
CA THR A 179 1.46 -20.96 5.10
C THR A 179 1.80 -19.53 4.71
N TYR A 180 2.72 -19.33 3.76
CA TYR A 180 2.96 -17.99 3.20
C TYR A 180 1.74 -17.48 2.42
N ASP A 181 0.98 -18.34 1.73
CA ASP A 181 -0.22 -17.95 0.97
C ASP A 181 -1.35 -17.44 1.85
N THR A 182 -1.69 -18.15 2.94
CA THR A 182 -2.74 -17.69 3.86
C THR A 182 -2.29 -16.41 4.58
N THR A 183 -1.00 -16.29 4.91
CA THR A 183 -0.41 -15.05 5.45
C THR A 183 -0.45 -13.88 4.44
N TYR A 184 -0.17 -14.13 3.16
CA TYR A 184 -0.20 -13.14 2.08
C TYR A 184 -1.63 -12.68 1.78
N ASN A 185 -2.58 -13.61 1.66
CA ASN A 185 -3.99 -13.29 1.43
C ASN A 185 -4.60 -12.58 2.66
N SER A 186 -4.24 -13.00 3.87
CA SER A 186 -4.54 -12.27 5.11
C SER A 186 -4.00 -10.83 5.08
N ALA A 187 -2.82 -10.59 4.50
CA ALA A 187 -2.31 -9.23 4.33
C ALA A 187 -3.08 -8.43 3.29
N CYS A 188 -3.54 -9.06 2.20
CA CYS A 188 -4.41 -8.43 1.21
C CYS A 188 -5.77 -8.02 1.81
N VAL A 189 -6.33 -8.81 2.74
CA VAL A 189 -7.50 -8.43 3.56
C VAL A 189 -7.22 -7.20 4.42
N LEU A 190 -6.04 -7.09 5.05
CA LEU A 190 -5.65 -5.90 5.80
C LEU A 190 -5.44 -4.67 4.89
N LEU A 191 -4.96 -4.86 3.66
CA LEU A 191 -4.83 -3.79 2.66
C LEU A 191 -6.18 -3.25 2.18
N SER A 192 -7.15 -4.11 1.86
CA SER A 192 -8.51 -3.65 1.51
C SER A 192 -9.25 -3.02 2.70
N SER A 193 -8.76 -3.27 3.92
CA SER A 193 -9.21 -2.61 5.16
C SER A 193 -8.47 -1.30 5.49
N GLY A 194 -7.47 -0.89 4.68
CA GLY A 194 -6.64 0.29 4.94
C GLY A 194 -5.65 0.16 6.11
N GLN A 195 -5.47 -1.05 6.66
CA GLN A 195 -4.61 -1.33 7.83
C GLN A 195 -3.14 -1.54 7.41
N TYR A 196 -2.58 -0.57 6.69
CA TYR A 196 -1.28 -0.71 6.00
C TYR A 196 -0.11 -1.14 6.90
N VAL A 197 -0.04 -0.67 8.15
CA VAL A 197 1.06 -1.02 9.07
C VAL A 197 1.03 -2.50 9.47
N GLU A 198 -0.17 -3.08 9.65
CA GLU A 198 -0.36 -4.49 9.99
C GLU A 198 -0.18 -5.37 8.75
N ALA A 199 -0.68 -4.90 7.59
CA ALA A 199 -0.46 -5.54 6.30
C ALA A 199 1.03 -5.65 5.94
N GLU A 200 1.84 -4.61 6.15
CA GLU A 200 3.29 -4.65 5.93
C GLU A 200 3.95 -5.74 6.79
N SER A 201 3.51 -5.89 8.05
CA SER A 201 4.03 -6.91 8.95
C SER A 201 3.69 -8.33 8.46
N LYS A 202 2.47 -8.57 7.95
CA LYS A 202 2.11 -9.86 7.35
C LYS A 202 2.84 -10.10 6.01
N LEU A 203 2.97 -9.09 5.14
CA LEU A 203 3.69 -9.24 3.85
C LEU A 203 5.18 -9.56 4.05
N ARG A 204 5.84 -8.94 5.03
CA ARG A 204 7.23 -9.29 5.38
C ARG A 204 7.33 -10.67 6.05
N LYS A 205 6.31 -11.14 6.77
CA LYS A 205 6.23 -12.52 7.28
C LYS A 205 6.07 -13.53 6.13
N ALA A 206 5.21 -13.26 5.16
CA ALA A 206 4.98 -14.12 3.99
C ALA A 206 6.24 -14.23 3.09
N ASP A 207 6.92 -13.12 2.78
CA ASP A 207 8.20 -13.16 2.02
C ASP A 207 9.25 -13.98 2.78
N ALA A 208 9.32 -13.88 4.11
CA ALA A 208 10.22 -14.66 4.97
C ALA A 208 9.72 -16.09 5.33
N GLN A 209 8.55 -16.50 4.84
CA GLN A 209 8.07 -17.89 4.86
C GLN A 209 8.41 -18.54 3.53
N CYS A 210 7.88 -17.99 2.44
CA CYS A 210 8.14 -18.42 1.06
C CYS A 210 9.64 -18.56 0.76
N ARG A 211 10.49 -17.61 1.20
CA ARG A 211 11.96 -17.74 1.10
C ARG A 211 12.51 -18.99 1.75
N ARG A 212 12.15 -19.25 3.01
CA ARG A 212 12.70 -20.39 3.76
C ARG A 212 12.20 -21.71 3.21
N GLU A 213 10.93 -21.78 2.79
CA GLU A 213 10.37 -22.96 2.15
C GLU A 213 11.13 -23.28 0.84
N LEU A 214 11.40 -22.27 -0.01
CA LEU A 214 12.21 -22.43 -1.22
C LEU A 214 13.71 -22.71 -0.95
N GLU A 215 14.28 -22.16 0.14
CA GLU A 215 15.65 -22.43 0.59
C GLU A 215 15.79 -23.86 1.18
N GLU A 216 14.73 -24.40 1.79
CA GLU A 216 14.66 -25.74 2.39
C GLU A 216 14.38 -26.83 1.34
N GLU A 217 13.71 -26.51 0.22
CA GLU A 217 13.47 -27.42 -0.93
C GLU A 217 14.73 -27.62 -1.82
N GLY A 218 15.63 -26.63 -1.88
CA GLY A 218 17.01 -26.79 -2.37
C GLY A 218 17.33 -26.27 -3.79
N ASP A 219 18.62 -26.00 -4.03
CA ASP A 219 19.28 -25.53 -5.28
C ASP A 219 18.68 -24.32 -6.04
N MET A 220 17.59 -23.73 -5.56
CA MET A 220 17.01 -22.49 -6.08
C MET A 220 17.98 -21.31 -5.95
N THR A 221 18.27 -20.62 -7.05
CA THR A 221 19.11 -19.41 -7.02
C THR A 221 18.34 -18.22 -6.44
N GLU A 222 19.06 -17.22 -5.92
CA GLU A 222 18.45 -15.94 -5.50
C GLU A 222 17.60 -15.30 -6.61
N GLU A 223 17.98 -15.41 -7.89
CA GLU A 223 17.14 -14.90 -8.99
C GLU A 223 15.81 -15.65 -9.13
N GLU A 224 15.74 -16.93 -8.75
CA GLU A 224 14.54 -17.76 -8.79
C GLU A 224 13.67 -17.50 -7.57
N ILE A 225 14.27 -17.42 -6.38
CA ILE A 225 13.58 -16.97 -5.16
C ILE A 225 13.01 -15.55 -5.37
N LEU A 226 13.69 -14.66 -6.11
CA LEU A 226 13.19 -13.34 -6.51
C LEU A 226 12.18 -13.33 -7.69
N ARG A 227 11.95 -14.47 -8.35
CA ARG A 227 10.83 -14.65 -9.30
C ARG A 227 9.60 -15.18 -8.58
N GLU A 228 9.74 -16.19 -7.71
CA GLU A 228 8.60 -16.77 -6.98
C GLU A 228 8.02 -15.78 -5.94
N THR A 229 8.87 -15.08 -5.17
CA THR A 229 8.41 -14.05 -4.21
C THR A 229 7.88 -12.76 -4.86
N ALA A 230 7.83 -12.66 -6.19
CA ALA A 230 7.57 -11.40 -6.89
C ALA A 230 6.17 -10.81 -6.61
N ASN A 231 5.15 -11.65 -6.46
CA ASN A 231 3.79 -11.25 -6.08
C ASN A 231 3.76 -10.58 -4.68
N ILE A 232 4.32 -11.23 -3.67
CA ILE A 232 4.41 -10.73 -2.28
C ILE A 232 5.18 -9.40 -2.27
N ARG A 233 6.30 -9.31 -3.00
CA ARG A 233 7.17 -8.13 -3.02
C ARG A 233 6.56 -6.92 -3.74
N VAL A 234 5.75 -7.15 -4.79
CA VAL A 234 4.95 -6.08 -5.43
C VAL A 234 3.85 -5.58 -4.50
N GLN A 235 3.18 -6.48 -3.79
CA GLN A 235 2.14 -6.09 -2.84
C GLN A 235 2.72 -5.39 -1.59
N LEU A 236 3.92 -5.78 -1.15
CA LEU A 236 4.69 -5.06 -0.13
C LEU A 236 5.09 -3.66 -0.61
N ALA A 237 5.56 -3.52 -1.85
CA ALA A 237 5.87 -2.21 -2.43
C ALA A 237 4.63 -1.30 -2.50
N TYR A 238 3.45 -1.84 -2.83
CA TYR A 238 2.17 -1.12 -2.77
C TYR A 238 1.81 -0.70 -1.33
N CYS A 239 1.95 -1.61 -0.37
CA CYS A 239 1.72 -1.31 1.05
C CYS A 239 2.62 -0.19 1.58
N LEU A 240 3.88 -0.15 1.15
CA LEU A 240 4.85 0.88 1.49
C LEU A 240 4.53 2.22 0.82
N GLN A 241 4.09 2.20 -0.44
CA GLN A 241 3.62 3.37 -1.19
C GLN A 241 2.39 4.03 -0.51
N GLN A 242 1.43 3.24 -0.02
CA GLN A 242 0.29 3.75 0.75
C GLN A 242 0.65 4.32 2.14
N GLN A 243 1.89 4.14 2.60
CA GLN A 243 2.45 4.72 3.83
C GLN A 243 3.43 5.88 3.56
N ASP A 244 3.44 6.43 2.34
CA ASP A 244 4.41 7.43 1.87
C ASP A 244 5.90 6.98 1.95
N LYS A 245 6.18 5.69 2.15
CA LYS A 245 7.54 5.09 2.14
C LYS A 245 8.06 4.91 0.72
N ASN A 246 7.85 5.92 -0.11
CA ASN A 246 7.98 5.90 -1.57
C ASN A 246 9.36 5.44 -2.06
N VAL A 247 10.44 5.69 -1.31
CA VAL A 247 11.81 5.24 -1.66
C VAL A 247 11.98 3.73 -1.54
N GLU A 248 11.38 3.11 -0.51
CA GLU A 248 11.44 1.64 -0.31
C GLU A 248 10.57 0.93 -1.35
N ALA A 249 9.37 1.46 -1.60
CA ALA A 249 8.47 1.00 -2.67
C ALA A 249 9.12 1.07 -4.05
N LEU A 250 9.73 2.21 -4.41
CA LEU A 250 10.46 2.41 -5.68
C LEU A 250 11.57 1.36 -5.86
N THR A 251 12.30 1.04 -4.78
CA THR A 251 13.37 0.05 -4.80
C THR A 251 12.81 -1.34 -5.10
N LEU A 252 11.81 -1.80 -4.34
CA LEU A 252 11.20 -3.11 -4.52
C LEU A 252 10.56 -3.31 -5.90
N TYR A 253 9.81 -2.32 -6.42
CA TYR A 253 9.24 -2.42 -7.77
C TYR A 253 10.32 -2.54 -8.85
N ASN A 254 11.44 -1.81 -8.72
CA ASN A 254 12.54 -1.92 -9.66
C ASN A 254 13.30 -3.24 -9.52
N ASP A 255 13.42 -3.81 -8.32
CA ASP A 255 14.11 -5.08 -8.10
C ASP A 255 13.29 -6.27 -8.62
N VAL A 256 11.96 -6.28 -8.44
CA VAL A 256 11.08 -7.27 -9.10
C VAL A 256 11.13 -7.12 -10.62
N LEU A 257 11.07 -5.90 -11.17
CA LEU A 257 11.17 -5.71 -12.62
C LEU A 257 12.58 -6.00 -13.19
N LYS A 258 13.61 -6.23 -12.36
CA LYS A 258 14.93 -6.75 -12.77
C LYS A 258 14.99 -8.29 -12.79
N SER A 259 14.32 -8.99 -11.86
CA SER A 259 14.33 -10.47 -11.81
C SER A 259 13.58 -11.14 -12.96
N LYS A 260 12.84 -10.36 -13.76
CA LYS A 260 12.04 -10.79 -14.92
C LYS A 260 11.03 -11.89 -14.54
N PRO A 261 10.05 -11.59 -13.65
CA PRO A 261 8.98 -12.52 -13.34
C PRO A 261 8.25 -12.96 -14.61
N THR A 262 7.79 -14.20 -14.62
CA THR A 262 7.08 -14.81 -15.75
C THR A 262 5.61 -14.37 -15.82
N ASP A 263 5.01 -14.01 -14.69
CA ASP A 263 3.62 -13.55 -14.66
C ASP A 263 3.44 -12.11 -15.17
N LEU A 264 2.64 -12.00 -16.23
CA LEU A 264 2.25 -10.76 -16.87
C LEU A 264 1.45 -9.84 -15.93
N ALA A 265 0.67 -10.36 -14.96
CA ALA A 265 -0.04 -9.50 -14.01
C ALA A 265 0.93 -8.83 -13.03
N VAL A 266 1.90 -9.56 -12.47
CA VAL A 266 2.98 -8.98 -11.65
C VAL A 266 3.74 -7.88 -12.40
N ILE A 267 4.12 -8.10 -13.67
CA ILE A 267 4.77 -7.08 -14.50
C ILE A 267 3.88 -5.84 -14.68
N ALA A 268 2.60 -6.05 -15.02
CA ALA A 268 1.65 -4.97 -15.28
C ALA A 268 1.38 -4.11 -14.03
N VAL A 269 1.11 -4.75 -12.89
CA VAL A 269 0.85 -4.05 -11.62
C VAL A 269 2.08 -3.30 -11.12
N ALA A 270 3.27 -3.93 -11.14
CA ALA A 270 4.51 -3.26 -10.76
C ALA A 270 4.83 -2.06 -11.67
N SER A 271 4.61 -2.20 -12.98
CA SER A 271 4.82 -1.12 -13.95
C SER A 271 3.83 0.04 -13.75
N ASN A 272 2.54 -0.26 -13.59
CA ASN A 272 1.49 0.71 -13.28
C ASN A 272 1.84 1.52 -12.02
N ASN A 273 2.16 0.83 -10.92
CA ASN A 273 2.39 1.48 -9.64
C ASN A 273 3.69 2.32 -9.65
N LEU A 274 4.71 1.87 -10.38
CA LEU A 274 5.94 2.64 -10.61
C LEU A 274 5.69 3.92 -11.43
N ALA A 275 4.80 3.88 -12.42
CA ALA A 275 4.36 5.08 -13.14
C ALA A 275 3.63 6.08 -12.21
N VAL A 276 2.82 5.58 -11.28
CA VAL A 276 2.15 6.40 -10.25
C VAL A 276 3.16 7.01 -9.26
N LEU A 277 4.23 6.28 -8.88
CA LEU A 277 5.31 6.82 -8.04
C LEU A 277 6.08 7.97 -8.74
N ASN A 278 6.31 7.87 -10.05
CA ASN A 278 6.96 8.92 -10.84
C ASN A 278 6.15 10.22 -10.89
N ARG A 279 4.81 10.16 -10.80
CA ARG A 279 3.87 11.30 -10.89
C ARG A 279 4.10 12.13 -12.17
N ASP A 280 4.50 13.40 -12.03
CA ASP A 280 4.81 14.33 -13.12
C ASP A 280 6.29 14.28 -13.56
N GLN A 281 7.14 13.54 -12.84
CA GLN A 281 8.54 13.29 -13.18
C GLN A 281 8.66 12.09 -14.13
N ASN A 282 9.83 11.93 -14.76
CA ASN A 282 10.20 10.74 -15.54
C ASN A 282 9.14 10.27 -16.58
N LEU A 283 8.36 11.19 -17.16
CA LEU A 283 7.18 10.87 -17.99
C LEU A 283 7.45 9.90 -19.15
N PHE A 284 8.69 9.85 -19.66
CA PHE A 284 9.12 8.88 -20.67
C PHE A 284 9.17 7.43 -20.12
N ASP A 285 9.71 7.22 -18.92
CA ASP A 285 9.67 5.92 -18.25
C ASP A 285 8.22 5.55 -17.90
N SER A 286 7.46 6.47 -17.28
CA SER A 286 6.04 6.25 -16.97
C SER A 286 5.23 5.83 -18.21
N ARG A 287 5.51 6.41 -19.39
CA ARG A 287 4.89 6.01 -20.67
C ARG A 287 5.29 4.62 -21.13
N LYS A 288 6.55 4.22 -20.93
CA LYS A 288 6.99 2.83 -21.17
C LYS A 288 6.29 1.87 -20.22
N ARG A 289 6.21 2.20 -18.91
CA ARG A 289 5.56 1.37 -17.88
C ARG A 289 4.07 1.20 -18.11
N ILE A 290 3.33 2.28 -18.39
CA ILE A 290 1.90 2.20 -18.70
C ILE A 290 1.67 1.39 -19.98
N LYS A 291 2.47 1.56 -21.04
CA LYS A 291 2.37 0.72 -22.25
C LYS A 291 2.58 -0.78 -21.95
N THR A 292 3.43 -1.12 -20.98
CA THR A 292 3.57 -2.51 -20.52
C THR A 292 2.36 -2.99 -19.72
N ALA A 293 1.71 -2.12 -18.94
CA ALA A 293 0.50 -2.45 -18.17
C ALA A 293 -0.80 -2.48 -19.02
N THR A 294 -0.83 -1.82 -20.17
CA THR A 294 -1.95 -1.81 -21.13
C THR A 294 -1.71 -2.71 -22.36
N ALA A 295 -0.80 -3.68 -22.26
CA ALA A 295 -0.52 -4.62 -23.34
C ALA A 295 -1.69 -5.61 -23.54
N PRO A 296 -2.08 -5.98 -24.77
CA PRO A 296 -3.19 -6.92 -25.00
C PRO A 296 -3.02 -8.27 -24.30
N GLU A 297 -1.77 -8.71 -24.12
CA GLU A 297 -1.40 -9.96 -23.44
C GLU A 297 -1.59 -9.88 -21.91
N THR A 298 -1.58 -8.67 -21.33
CA THR A 298 -1.84 -8.45 -19.89
C THR A 298 -3.34 -8.28 -19.59
N GLU A 299 -4.15 -7.83 -20.55
CA GLU A 299 -5.60 -7.60 -20.34
C GLU A 299 -6.38 -8.85 -19.83
N PRO A 300 -6.19 -10.09 -20.33
CA PRO A 300 -6.90 -11.26 -19.79
C PRO A 300 -6.40 -11.72 -18.41
N LYS A 301 -5.33 -11.12 -17.87
CA LYS A 301 -4.74 -11.46 -16.56
C LYS A 301 -5.18 -10.54 -15.42
N LEU A 302 -5.78 -9.39 -15.74
CA LEU A 302 -6.24 -8.40 -14.76
C LEU A 302 -7.76 -8.48 -14.53
N ASN A 303 -8.23 -8.28 -13.31
CA ASN A 303 -9.67 -8.15 -13.03
C ASN A 303 -10.21 -6.75 -13.43
N ALA A 304 -11.53 -6.57 -13.46
CA ALA A 304 -12.17 -5.33 -13.93
C ALA A 304 -11.77 -4.11 -13.08
N PHE A 305 -11.57 -4.31 -11.77
CA PHE A 305 -11.05 -3.28 -10.88
C PHE A 305 -9.63 -2.84 -11.27
N GLN A 306 -8.70 -3.79 -11.43
CA GLN A 306 -7.32 -3.51 -11.88
C GLN A 306 -7.30 -2.84 -13.26
N LYS A 307 -8.13 -3.31 -14.20
CA LYS A 307 -8.34 -2.68 -15.52
C LYS A 307 -8.80 -1.23 -15.40
N LYS A 308 -9.78 -0.93 -14.54
CA LYS A 308 -10.25 0.44 -14.27
C LYS A 308 -9.09 1.32 -13.80
N ILE A 309 -8.31 0.88 -12.82
CA ILE A 309 -7.19 1.64 -12.28
C ILE A 309 -6.08 1.88 -13.32
N VAL A 310 -5.70 0.85 -14.09
CA VAL A 310 -4.66 0.99 -15.14
C VAL A 310 -5.10 1.95 -16.25
N GLN A 311 -6.36 1.86 -16.72
CA GLN A 311 -6.90 2.76 -17.75
C GLN A 311 -7.07 4.20 -17.25
N VAL A 312 -7.45 4.41 -15.98
CA VAL A 312 -7.43 5.74 -15.35
C VAL A 312 -6.01 6.30 -15.32
N ASN A 313 -5.01 5.49 -14.95
CA ASN A 313 -3.61 5.93 -14.92
C ASN A 313 -3.06 6.23 -16.33
N GLU A 314 -3.50 5.53 -17.38
CA GLU A 314 -3.22 5.89 -18.77
C GLU A 314 -3.83 7.24 -19.15
N ALA A 315 -5.10 7.49 -18.80
CA ALA A 315 -5.76 8.77 -19.05
C ALA A 315 -5.09 9.93 -18.28
N LEU A 316 -4.72 9.72 -17.01
CA LEU A 316 -3.97 10.70 -16.21
C LEU A 316 -2.59 10.98 -16.80
N LEU A 317 -1.85 9.96 -17.26
CA LEU A 317 -0.57 10.16 -17.93
C LEU A 317 -0.73 10.91 -19.27
N ALA A 318 -1.80 10.64 -20.02
CA ALA A 318 -2.13 11.40 -21.24
C ALA A 318 -2.43 12.87 -20.92
N ILE A 319 -3.07 13.18 -19.79
CA ILE A 319 -3.26 14.56 -19.29
C ILE A 319 -1.90 15.19 -18.93
N TYR A 320 -1.05 14.51 -18.14
CA TYR A 320 0.29 15.02 -17.80
C TYR A 320 1.19 15.24 -19.02
N THR A 321 1.00 14.47 -20.09
CA THR A 321 1.78 14.56 -21.34
C THR A 321 1.05 15.32 -22.46
N GLY A 322 0.04 16.13 -22.12
CA GLY A 322 -0.64 17.07 -23.04
C GLY A 322 -1.53 16.43 -24.12
N GLN A 323 -1.74 15.12 -24.10
CA GLN A 323 -2.57 14.38 -25.05
C GLN A 323 -4.03 14.36 -24.60
N HIS A 324 -4.61 15.55 -24.45
CA HIS A 324 -5.97 15.77 -23.94
C HIS A 324 -7.03 14.94 -24.69
N GLU A 325 -6.91 14.84 -26.02
CA GLU A 325 -7.84 14.07 -26.84
C GLU A 325 -7.70 12.54 -26.66
N THR A 326 -6.48 12.06 -26.36
CA THR A 326 -6.27 10.65 -26.00
C THR A 326 -6.89 10.34 -24.64
N ALA A 327 -6.72 11.25 -23.67
CA ALA A 327 -7.35 11.13 -22.35
C ALA A 327 -8.89 11.14 -22.44
N ARG A 328 -9.48 12.09 -23.19
CA ARG A 328 -10.92 12.16 -23.49
C ARG A 328 -11.44 10.83 -24.03
N ARG A 329 -10.82 10.33 -25.10
CA ARG A 329 -11.19 9.07 -25.77
C ARG A 329 -11.04 7.83 -24.87
N ILE A 330 -10.15 7.84 -23.88
CA ILE A 330 -10.07 6.76 -22.87
C ILE A 330 -11.24 6.90 -21.90
N LEU A 331 -11.39 8.06 -21.24
CA LEU A 331 -12.40 8.28 -20.20
C LEU A 331 -13.83 8.08 -20.73
N ASP A 332 -14.16 8.62 -21.91
CA ASP A 332 -15.50 8.46 -22.49
C ASP A 332 -15.82 7.01 -22.88
N LYS A 333 -14.81 6.20 -23.23
CA LYS A 333 -14.97 4.74 -23.41
C LYS A 333 -15.20 4.00 -22.09
N MET A 334 -14.64 4.48 -20.98
CA MET A 334 -14.86 3.87 -19.65
C MET A 334 -16.27 4.16 -19.15
N VAL A 335 -16.75 5.40 -19.31
CA VAL A 335 -18.15 5.80 -19.00
C VAL A 335 -19.17 5.01 -19.83
N GLN A 336 -18.83 4.61 -21.06
CA GLN A 336 -19.69 3.74 -21.89
C GLN A 336 -19.70 2.26 -21.46
N LYS A 337 -18.70 1.80 -20.69
CA LYS A 337 -18.55 0.39 -20.29
C LYS A 337 -19.01 0.09 -18.86
N ASN A 338 -18.99 1.08 -17.97
CA ASN A 338 -19.22 0.89 -16.54
C ASN A 338 -20.52 1.60 -16.10
N ASP A 339 -21.36 0.94 -15.29
CA ASP A 339 -22.30 1.66 -14.39
C ASP A 339 -21.44 2.31 -13.29
N ASP A 340 -20.96 3.53 -13.58
CA ASP A 340 -19.89 4.17 -12.81
C ASP A 340 -20.39 4.64 -11.45
N THR A 341 -20.06 3.84 -10.43
CA THR A 341 -20.51 3.94 -9.03
C THR A 341 -19.41 4.45 -8.08
N ASP A 342 -18.31 4.97 -8.65
CA ASP A 342 -17.14 5.49 -7.93
C ASP A 342 -16.58 6.74 -8.62
N ASP A 343 -16.26 7.76 -7.81
CA ASP A 343 -15.80 9.10 -8.18
C ASP A 343 -14.57 9.14 -9.11
N THR A 344 -13.77 8.08 -9.18
CA THR A 344 -12.44 8.06 -9.83
C THR A 344 -12.45 8.56 -11.28
N ILE A 345 -13.40 8.12 -12.11
CA ILE A 345 -13.49 8.53 -13.52
C ILE A 345 -14.03 9.97 -13.67
N PRO A 346 -15.12 10.38 -12.98
CA PRO A 346 -15.53 11.78 -12.88
C PRO A 346 -14.38 12.73 -12.49
N LEU A 347 -13.56 12.36 -11.50
CA LEU A 347 -12.41 13.16 -11.05
C LEU A 347 -11.30 13.25 -12.11
N ALA A 348 -11.04 12.20 -12.87
CA ALA A 348 -10.12 12.24 -14.01
C ALA A 348 -10.65 13.14 -15.15
N LYS A 349 -11.97 13.09 -15.42
CA LYS A 349 -12.63 13.95 -16.43
C LYS A 349 -12.64 15.43 -16.01
N VAL A 350 -12.90 15.70 -14.73
CA VAL A 350 -12.71 17.04 -14.12
C VAL A 350 -11.27 17.53 -14.26
N SER A 351 -10.29 16.66 -13.99
CA SER A 351 -8.85 17.00 -14.11
C SER A 351 -8.46 17.37 -15.55
N LEU A 352 -9.00 16.68 -16.55
CA LEU A 352 -8.86 17.03 -17.97
C LEU A 352 -9.48 18.41 -18.28
N LEU A 353 -10.73 18.63 -17.89
CA LEU A 353 -11.45 19.88 -18.16
C LEU A 353 -10.78 21.10 -17.48
N ILE A 354 -10.22 20.94 -16.28
CA ILE A 354 -9.40 21.98 -15.61
C ILE A 354 -8.17 22.32 -16.45
N LYS A 355 -7.47 21.32 -17.02
CA LYS A 355 -6.29 21.54 -17.88
C LYS A 355 -6.64 22.20 -19.21
N GLU A 356 -7.84 21.95 -19.73
CA GLU A 356 -8.43 22.66 -20.88
C GLU A 356 -9.04 24.03 -20.51
N LYS A 357 -8.97 24.46 -19.24
CA LYS A 357 -9.55 25.70 -18.69
C LYS A 357 -11.09 25.77 -18.71
N LYS A 358 -11.76 24.63 -18.97
CA LYS A 358 -13.22 24.44 -19.02
C LYS A 358 -13.82 24.30 -17.61
N LEU A 359 -13.57 25.28 -16.73
CA LEU A 359 -14.02 25.23 -15.33
C LEU A 359 -15.55 25.06 -15.17
N PRO A 360 -16.44 25.72 -15.95
CA PRO A 360 -17.88 25.51 -15.82
C PRO A 360 -18.31 24.07 -16.14
N GLU A 361 -17.79 23.49 -17.22
CA GLU A 361 -18.05 22.10 -17.62
C GLU A 361 -17.54 21.12 -16.55
N ALA A 362 -16.36 21.38 -15.97
CA ALA A 362 -15.83 20.58 -14.86
C ALA A 362 -16.75 20.59 -13.63
N THR A 363 -17.34 21.74 -13.30
CA THR A 363 -18.32 21.84 -12.20
C THR A 363 -19.60 21.10 -12.52
N GLN A 364 -20.11 21.22 -13.74
CA GLN A 364 -21.32 20.53 -14.18
C GLN A 364 -21.15 19.00 -14.11
N VAL A 365 -20.08 18.45 -14.67
CA VAL A 365 -19.81 17.00 -14.64
C VAL A 365 -19.78 16.45 -13.21
N LEU A 366 -19.17 17.19 -12.27
CA LEU A 366 -19.09 16.75 -10.88
C LEU A 366 -20.42 16.97 -10.12
N GLN A 367 -21.18 18.01 -10.46
CA GLN A 367 -22.53 18.24 -9.92
C GLN A 367 -23.50 17.14 -10.35
N GLU A 368 -23.54 16.82 -11.65
CA GLU A 368 -24.38 15.75 -12.22
C GLU A 368 -24.05 14.38 -11.59
N PHE A 369 -22.77 14.10 -11.37
CA PHE A 369 -22.34 12.90 -10.65
C PHE A 369 -22.82 12.89 -9.18
N ILE A 370 -22.64 14.00 -8.46
CA ILE A 370 -23.05 14.14 -7.04
C ILE A 370 -24.58 14.06 -6.87
N GLN A 371 -25.36 14.50 -7.86
CA GLN A 371 -26.83 14.54 -7.84
C GLN A 371 -27.49 13.26 -8.40
N ASN A 372 -26.72 12.25 -8.80
CA ASN A 372 -27.24 11.02 -9.40
C ASN A 372 -27.61 9.98 -8.33
N ASP A 373 -28.91 9.68 -8.18
CA ASP A 373 -29.45 8.73 -7.19
C ASP A 373 -28.87 7.30 -7.29
N LYS A 374 -28.23 6.92 -8.41
CA LYS A 374 -27.50 5.64 -8.52
C LYS A 374 -26.23 5.57 -7.65
N GLN A 375 -25.70 6.70 -7.18
CA GLN A 375 -24.42 6.73 -6.46
C GLN A 375 -24.56 6.24 -5.02
N LYS A 376 -24.05 5.02 -4.75
CA LYS A 376 -24.09 4.40 -3.41
C LYS A 376 -23.34 5.21 -2.34
N HIS A 377 -22.24 5.87 -2.69
CA HIS A 377 -21.44 6.67 -1.76
C HIS A 377 -20.48 7.62 -2.50
N VAL A 378 -20.70 8.93 -2.39
CA VAL A 378 -19.76 9.96 -2.88
C VAL A 378 -18.69 10.24 -1.83
N SER A 379 -17.40 10.12 -2.20
CA SER A 379 -16.29 10.34 -1.27
C SER A 379 -16.16 11.80 -0.81
N LEU A 380 -15.54 11.97 0.36
CA LEU A 380 -15.17 13.30 0.86
C LEU A 380 -14.26 14.06 -0.12
N TYR A 381 -13.42 13.37 -0.89
CA TYR A 381 -12.51 13.98 -1.84
C TYR A 381 -13.26 14.57 -3.05
N CYS A 382 -14.28 13.87 -3.57
CA CYS A 382 -15.17 14.39 -4.61
C CYS A 382 -15.99 15.59 -4.11
N ARG A 383 -16.64 15.46 -2.94
CA ARG A 383 -17.40 16.55 -2.31
C ARG A 383 -16.54 17.82 -2.12
N LEU A 384 -15.29 17.67 -1.68
CA LEU A 384 -14.34 18.79 -1.54
C LEU A 384 -13.80 19.32 -2.88
N THR A 385 -13.64 18.47 -3.90
CA THR A 385 -13.24 18.90 -5.25
C THR A 385 -14.33 19.78 -5.89
N TYR A 386 -15.61 19.42 -5.71
CA TYR A 386 -16.75 20.23 -6.14
C TYR A 386 -16.77 21.61 -5.45
N VAL A 387 -16.58 21.66 -4.13
CA VAL A 387 -16.43 22.90 -3.36
C VAL A 387 -15.25 23.74 -3.88
N GLN A 388 -14.09 23.12 -4.14
CA GLN A 388 -12.92 23.82 -4.67
C GLN A 388 -13.16 24.40 -6.08
N LEU A 389 -13.95 23.71 -6.92
CA LEU A 389 -14.38 24.23 -8.22
C LEU A 389 -15.32 25.44 -8.07
N LEU A 390 -16.33 25.38 -7.19
CA LEU A 390 -17.21 26.53 -6.91
C LEU A 390 -16.42 27.74 -6.41
N LEU A 391 -15.49 27.54 -5.48
CA LEU A 391 -14.59 28.60 -4.99
C LEU A 391 -13.70 29.18 -6.10
N SER A 392 -13.20 28.34 -7.02
CA SER A 392 -12.41 28.81 -8.18
C SER A 392 -13.21 29.67 -9.18
N GLN A 393 -14.55 29.61 -9.13
CA GLN A 393 -15.48 30.44 -9.90
C GLN A 393 -16.02 31.64 -9.09
N GLY A 394 -15.54 31.87 -7.87
CA GLY A 394 -16.06 32.92 -6.98
C GLY A 394 -17.44 32.62 -6.39
N LYS A 395 -17.99 31.41 -6.57
CA LYS A 395 -19.32 30.99 -6.09
C LYS A 395 -19.30 30.63 -4.59
N VAL A 396 -18.79 31.53 -3.76
CA VAL A 396 -18.51 31.26 -2.33
C VAL A 396 -19.77 30.88 -1.56
N ASN A 397 -20.90 31.56 -1.79
CA ASN A 397 -22.17 31.25 -1.13
C ASN A 397 -22.61 29.79 -1.40
N GLN A 398 -22.61 29.37 -2.67
CA GLN A 398 -22.97 28.00 -3.07
C GLN A 398 -22.03 26.94 -2.46
N ALA A 399 -20.75 27.27 -2.29
CA ALA A 399 -19.78 26.42 -1.61
C ALA A 399 -20.07 26.29 -0.09
N CYS A 400 -20.49 27.37 0.56
CA CYS A 400 -20.95 27.35 1.95
C CYS A 400 -22.25 26.56 2.11
N ASP A 401 -23.25 26.81 1.27
CA ASP A 401 -24.55 26.16 1.32
C ASP A 401 -24.41 24.64 1.16
N TYR A 402 -23.61 24.19 0.18
CA TYR A 402 -23.31 22.78 -0.04
C TYR A 402 -22.65 22.11 1.18
N LEU A 403 -21.61 22.74 1.77
CA LEU A 403 -20.92 22.22 2.95
C LEU A 403 -21.78 22.23 4.23
N ARG A 404 -22.77 23.14 4.33
CA ARG A 404 -23.63 23.28 5.51
C ARG A 404 -24.86 22.35 5.46
N ASN A 405 -25.38 22.07 4.27
CA ASN A 405 -26.49 21.14 4.07
C ASN A 405 -26.11 19.67 4.30
N ASP A 406 -24.83 19.31 4.13
CA ASP A 406 -24.35 17.95 4.42
C ASP A 406 -24.16 17.72 5.94
N ASN A 407 -25.13 17.02 6.52
CA ASN A 407 -25.17 16.65 7.93
C ASN A 407 -23.98 15.78 8.38
N GLU A 408 -23.34 15.05 7.47
CA GLU A 408 -22.18 14.18 7.73
C GLU A 408 -20.86 14.99 7.73
N LEU A 409 -20.82 16.09 6.99
CA LEU A 409 -19.67 17.01 6.95
C LEU A 409 -19.67 18.04 8.09
N LEU A 410 -20.83 18.56 8.50
CA LEU A 410 -20.94 19.64 9.49
C LEU A 410 -20.44 19.28 10.91
N VAL A 411 -20.12 18.01 11.17
CA VAL A 411 -19.51 17.53 12.42
C VAL A 411 -17.98 17.33 12.34
N LYS A 412 -17.38 17.47 11.15
CA LYS A 412 -15.94 17.27 10.91
C LYS A 412 -15.19 18.59 11.13
N PRO A 413 -14.29 18.73 12.15
CA PRO A 413 -13.74 20.03 12.52
C PRO A 413 -13.00 20.79 11.41
N GLY A 414 -12.42 20.08 10.42
CA GLY A 414 -11.84 20.71 9.23
C GLY A 414 -12.87 21.43 8.36
N ILE A 415 -14.04 20.83 8.13
CA ILE A 415 -15.14 21.45 7.37
C ILE A 415 -15.71 22.65 8.11
N VAL A 416 -15.91 22.51 9.43
CA VAL A 416 -16.40 23.60 10.29
C VAL A 416 -15.43 24.79 10.25
N ALA A 417 -14.11 24.54 10.30
CA ALA A 417 -13.10 25.58 10.14
C ALA A 417 -13.14 26.22 8.73
N THR A 418 -13.27 25.43 7.66
CA THR A 418 -13.44 25.96 6.29
C THR A 418 -14.67 26.85 6.16
N LEU A 419 -15.84 26.40 6.63
CA LEU A 419 -17.09 27.19 6.62
C LEU A 419 -16.93 28.51 7.38
N VAL A 420 -16.33 28.47 8.58
CA VAL A 420 -16.06 29.68 9.38
C VAL A 420 -15.11 30.62 8.63
N THR A 421 -14.07 30.10 7.98
CA THR A 421 -13.17 30.94 7.15
C THR A 421 -13.89 31.56 5.95
N LEU A 422 -14.77 30.82 5.26
CA LEU A 422 -15.53 31.33 4.12
C LEU A 422 -16.58 32.38 4.54
N TYR A 423 -17.31 32.15 5.62
CA TYR A 423 -18.26 33.14 6.16
C TYR A 423 -17.55 34.40 6.69
N ASN A 424 -16.38 34.28 7.32
CA ASN A 424 -15.56 35.45 7.67
C ASN A 424 -15.05 36.22 6.44
N TYR A 425 -14.74 35.52 5.34
CA TYR A 425 -14.37 36.16 4.06
C TYR A 425 -15.56 36.89 3.40
N LEU A 426 -16.79 36.43 3.65
CA LEU A 426 -18.04 37.11 3.28
C LEU A 426 -18.47 38.19 4.31
N GLU A 427 -17.64 38.48 5.31
CA GLU A 427 -17.92 39.34 6.47
C GLU A 427 -19.13 38.91 7.34
N ASP A 428 -19.78 37.78 7.03
CA ASP A 428 -20.91 37.22 7.78
C ASP A 428 -20.45 36.49 9.05
N SER A 429 -20.10 37.32 10.03
CA SER A 429 -19.80 36.90 11.40
C SER A 429 -20.94 36.13 12.07
N LYS A 430 -22.20 36.29 11.61
CA LYS A 430 -23.38 35.65 12.20
C LYS A 430 -23.51 34.20 11.73
N SER A 431 -23.42 33.93 10.43
CA SER A 431 -23.40 32.55 9.92
C SER A 431 -22.16 31.78 10.39
N ALA A 432 -21.01 32.44 10.50
CA ALA A 432 -19.82 31.84 11.12
C ALA A 432 -20.06 31.42 12.59
N ALA A 433 -20.69 32.29 13.39
CA ALA A 433 -21.10 31.95 14.76
C ALA A 433 -22.13 30.82 14.81
N GLN A 434 -23.10 30.83 13.88
CA GLN A 434 -24.18 29.84 13.82
C GLN A 434 -23.65 28.45 13.45
N VAL A 435 -22.76 28.33 12.45
CA VAL A 435 -22.13 27.05 12.07
C VAL A 435 -21.34 26.45 13.23
N LEU A 436 -20.62 27.27 14.02
CA LEU A 436 -19.90 26.78 15.21
C LEU A 436 -20.84 26.27 16.30
N ASN A 437 -22.03 26.86 16.45
CA ASN A 437 -23.07 26.37 17.35
C ASN A 437 -23.67 25.06 16.82
N GLU A 438 -24.18 25.07 15.59
CA GLU A 438 -24.76 23.89 14.91
C GLU A 438 -23.83 22.68 14.98
N ALA A 439 -22.55 22.85 14.66
CA ALA A 439 -21.55 21.78 14.70
C ALA A 439 -21.33 21.20 16.12
N VAL A 440 -21.31 22.05 17.15
CA VAL A 440 -21.14 21.61 18.55
C VAL A 440 -22.41 20.93 19.04
N ASP A 441 -23.59 21.51 18.83
CA ASP A 441 -24.85 20.97 19.33
C ASP A 441 -25.16 19.61 18.66
N ARG A 442 -24.86 19.46 17.36
CA ARG A 442 -24.95 18.18 16.64
C ARG A 442 -23.97 17.15 17.18
N LEU A 443 -22.69 17.50 17.35
CA LEU A 443 -21.68 16.57 17.82
C LEU A 443 -21.90 16.16 19.29
N TYR A 444 -22.37 17.07 20.14
CA TYR A 444 -22.76 16.80 21.53
C TYR A 444 -23.89 15.75 21.60
N ASN A 445 -24.91 15.88 20.76
CA ASN A 445 -26.00 14.91 20.68
C ASN A 445 -25.56 13.54 20.13
N LEU A 446 -24.64 13.52 19.15
CA LEU A 446 -24.05 12.28 18.62
C LEU A 446 -23.15 11.56 19.64
N ASP A 447 -22.34 12.31 20.39
CA ASP A 447 -21.50 11.79 21.46
C ASP A 447 -22.35 11.21 22.61
N ARG A 448 -23.44 11.90 22.99
CA ARG A 448 -24.40 11.44 24.01
C ARG A 448 -25.09 10.13 23.61
N THR A 449 -25.52 10.00 22.35
CA THR A 449 -26.18 8.78 21.85
C THR A 449 -25.21 7.61 21.67
N LYS A 450 -23.90 7.87 21.50
CA LYS A 450 -22.86 6.84 21.32
C LYS A 450 -22.06 6.52 22.59
N GLY A 451 -22.38 7.15 23.72
CA GLY A 451 -21.71 6.94 25.01
C GLY A 451 -20.22 7.31 25.00
N LYS A 452 -19.80 8.30 24.20
CA LYS A 452 -18.39 8.66 23.99
C LYS A 452 -18.19 10.17 24.14
N ASN A 453 -17.21 10.57 24.94
CA ASN A 453 -16.78 11.97 25.00
C ASN A 453 -15.68 12.21 23.96
N SER A 454 -16.00 12.82 22.82
CA SER A 454 -15.06 13.02 21.73
C SER A 454 -14.07 14.15 22.00
N ARG A 455 -12.80 13.89 21.69
CA ARG A 455 -11.75 14.93 21.65
C ARG A 455 -12.08 16.02 20.63
N ALA A 456 -12.84 15.70 19.57
CA ALA A 456 -13.28 16.67 18.57
C ALA A 456 -14.33 17.64 19.14
N LEU A 457 -15.26 17.16 19.97
CA LEU A 457 -16.26 17.98 20.65
C LEU A 457 -15.59 18.98 21.60
N ALA A 458 -14.68 18.50 22.45
CA ALA A 458 -13.90 19.34 23.34
C ALA A 458 -13.05 20.41 22.62
N TYR A 459 -12.58 20.10 21.40
CA TYR A 459 -11.86 21.05 20.56
C TYR A 459 -12.81 22.09 19.93
N LEU A 460 -13.92 21.67 19.33
CA LEU A 460 -14.92 22.57 18.73
C LEU A 460 -15.53 23.51 19.76
N ILE A 461 -15.86 23.03 20.97
CA ILE A 461 -16.33 23.89 22.06
C ILE A 461 -15.28 24.97 22.40
N LYS A 462 -14.00 24.59 22.53
CA LYS A 462 -12.91 25.53 22.82
C LYS A 462 -12.71 26.56 21.69
N GLN A 463 -12.86 26.19 20.42
CA GLN A 463 -12.80 27.15 19.30
C GLN A 463 -14.04 28.06 19.22
N ASN A 464 -15.23 27.52 19.44
CA ASN A 464 -16.47 28.31 19.46
C ASN A 464 -16.42 29.34 20.60
N ILE A 465 -15.99 28.97 21.81
CA ILE A 465 -15.74 29.93 22.92
C ILE A 465 -14.82 31.08 22.46
N ILE A 466 -13.66 30.78 21.86
CA ILE A 466 -12.70 31.81 21.39
C ILE A 466 -13.33 32.72 20.31
N TYR A 467 -14.24 32.19 19.49
CA TYR A 467 -14.95 32.97 18.49
C TYR A 467 -16.05 33.86 19.11
N GLN A 468 -16.89 33.33 19.98
CA GLN A 468 -17.95 34.06 20.67
C GLN A 468 -17.39 35.12 21.64
N GLU A 469 -16.24 34.85 22.30
CA GLU A 469 -15.50 35.84 23.12
C GLU A 469 -15.11 37.08 22.28
N LYS A 470 -14.73 36.90 21.00
CA LYS A 470 -14.43 38.03 20.08
C LYS A 470 -15.67 38.76 19.59
N GLN A 471 -16.79 38.04 19.40
CA GLN A 471 -18.08 38.59 18.98
C GLN A 471 -18.89 39.18 20.15
N GLY A 472 -18.33 39.22 21.37
CA GLY A 472 -18.98 39.78 22.57
C GLY A 472 -20.12 38.95 23.16
N ASN A 473 -20.38 37.74 22.66
CA ASN A 473 -21.50 36.90 23.04
C ASN A 473 -21.24 36.13 24.35
N ALA A 474 -21.24 36.87 25.48
CA ALA A 474 -20.91 36.34 26.80
C ALA A 474 -21.84 35.19 27.26
N GLN A 475 -23.15 35.26 26.95
CA GLN A 475 -24.09 34.21 27.36
C GLN A 475 -23.72 32.85 26.75
N ARG A 476 -23.51 32.80 25.42
CA ARG A 476 -23.14 31.53 24.75
C ARG A 476 -21.77 31.03 25.21
N VAL A 477 -20.84 31.93 25.57
CA VAL A 477 -19.56 31.53 26.18
C VAL A 477 -19.77 30.84 27.53
N THR A 478 -20.63 31.36 28.41
CA THR A 478 -20.95 30.74 29.72
C THR A 478 -21.59 29.36 29.55
N GLU A 479 -22.61 29.22 28.69
CA GLU A 479 -23.25 27.94 28.38
C GLU A 479 -22.22 26.88 27.92
N MET A 480 -21.30 27.29 27.05
CA MET A 480 -20.30 26.41 26.45
C MET A 480 -19.17 26.06 27.43
N LEU A 481 -18.81 26.98 28.34
CA LEU A 481 -17.91 26.71 29.46
C LEU A 481 -18.54 25.77 30.49
N GLU A 482 -19.84 25.86 30.75
CA GLU A 482 -20.55 24.88 31.59
C GLU A 482 -20.50 23.48 30.99
N ILE A 483 -20.82 23.32 29.69
CA ILE A 483 -20.75 22.03 28.99
C ILE A 483 -19.32 21.48 29.07
N LEU A 484 -18.33 22.33 28.83
CA LEU A 484 -16.92 21.94 28.88
C LEU A 484 -16.45 21.56 30.29
N HIS A 485 -16.96 22.22 31.34
CA HIS A 485 -16.68 21.86 32.74
C HIS A 485 -17.38 20.55 33.13
N LYS A 486 -18.60 20.29 32.66
CA LYS A 486 -19.31 19.00 32.84
C LYS A 486 -18.54 17.85 32.18
N LEU A 487 -17.89 18.09 31.02
CA LEU A 487 -17.03 17.13 30.33
C LEU A 487 -15.64 16.96 30.98
N TYR A 488 -15.12 18.00 31.63
CA TYR A 488 -13.80 18.00 32.30
C TYR A 488 -13.86 18.67 33.69
N PRO A 489 -14.46 18.02 34.70
CA PRO A 489 -14.66 18.64 36.02
C PRO A 489 -13.37 19.06 36.73
N ASN A 490 -12.26 18.37 36.43
CA ASN A 490 -10.97 18.54 37.08
C ASN A 490 -10.02 19.53 36.36
N ASP A 491 -10.43 20.16 35.24
CA ASP A 491 -9.60 21.16 34.56
C ASP A 491 -9.82 22.56 35.18
N THR A 492 -8.89 22.94 36.06
CA THR A 492 -8.90 24.22 36.78
C THR A 492 -8.89 25.45 35.86
N ASN A 493 -8.42 25.32 34.61
CA ASN A 493 -8.42 26.40 33.62
C ASN A 493 -9.81 26.65 33.04
N ILE A 494 -10.64 25.60 32.93
CA ILE A 494 -12.04 25.73 32.50
C ILE A 494 -12.86 26.31 33.66
N LEU A 495 -12.64 25.82 34.88
CA LEU A 495 -13.29 26.35 36.08
C LEU A 495 -12.98 27.83 36.31
N SER A 496 -11.73 28.27 36.20
CA SER A 496 -11.36 29.67 36.38
C SER A 496 -11.96 30.59 35.30
N LYS A 497 -11.98 30.14 34.02
CA LYS A 497 -12.70 30.86 32.94
C LYS A 497 -14.20 30.96 33.20
N LEU A 498 -14.84 29.89 33.66
CA LEU A 498 -16.26 29.87 33.97
C LEU A 498 -16.61 30.83 35.12
N ILE A 499 -15.76 30.90 36.16
CA ILE A 499 -15.89 31.88 37.25
C ILE A 499 -15.74 33.31 36.72
N VAL A 500 -14.75 33.59 35.87
CA VAL A 500 -14.53 34.95 35.31
C VAL A 500 -15.69 35.44 34.43
N HIS A 501 -16.38 34.55 33.72
CA HIS A 501 -17.60 34.91 32.99
C HIS A 501 -18.81 35.04 33.93
N TYR A 502 -19.01 34.12 34.88
CA TYR A 502 -20.09 34.24 35.87
C TYR A 502 -19.95 35.49 36.77
N LEU A 503 -18.75 35.96 37.10
CA LEU A 503 -18.55 37.22 37.85
C LEU A 503 -19.20 38.45 37.17
N LYS A 504 -19.55 38.37 35.88
CA LYS A 504 -20.24 39.42 35.12
C LYS A 504 -21.76 39.22 35.00
N SER A 505 -22.30 38.05 35.35
CA SER A 505 -23.71 37.69 35.11
C SER A 505 -24.44 37.07 36.31
N ASP A 506 -23.72 36.35 37.17
CA ASP A 506 -24.22 35.67 38.37
C ASP A 506 -23.05 35.54 39.39
N PRO A 507 -22.85 36.53 40.27
CA PRO A 507 -21.74 36.54 41.22
C PRO A 507 -21.91 35.50 42.34
N GLU A 508 -23.13 35.01 42.61
CA GLU A 508 -23.37 33.97 43.61
C GLU A 508 -22.85 32.61 43.12
N ARG A 509 -23.17 32.23 41.88
CA ARG A 509 -22.57 31.05 41.24
C ARG A 509 -21.06 31.17 41.12
N ALA A 510 -20.54 32.35 40.82
CA ALA A 510 -19.09 32.58 40.78
C ALA A 510 -18.43 32.24 42.12
N ASN A 511 -19.01 32.69 43.24
CA ASN A 511 -18.52 32.37 44.59
C ASN A 511 -18.63 30.87 44.92
N LEU A 512 -19.75 30.23 44.60
CA LEU A 512 -19.95 28.78 44.81
C LEU A 512 -18.98 27.91 43.98
N LEU A 513 -18.59 28.39 42.80
CA LEU A 513 -17.57 27.72 41.96
C LEU A 513 -16.14 28.03 42.42
N ALA A 514 -15.87 29.23 42.94
CA ALA A 514 -14.56 29.63 43.46
C ALA A 514 -14.13 28.76 44.66
N GLN A 515 -15.07 28.29 45.48
CA GLN A 515 -14.79 27.33 46.56
C GLN A 515 -14.20 25.98 46.09
N LYS A 516 -14.31 25.66 44.79
CA LYS A 516 -13.76 24.45 44.18
C LYS A 516 -12.36 24.63 43.56
N LEU A 517 -11.80 25.84 43.61
CA LEU A 517 -10.43 26.09 43.18
C LEU A 517 -9.43 25.52 44.21
N PRO A 518 -8.27 25.00 43.78
CA PRO A 518 -7.22 24.58 44.71
C PRO A 518 -6.70 25.79 45.51
N SER A 519 -6.42 25.58 46.79
CA SER A 519 -5.92 26.65 47.66
C SER A 519 -4.52 27.12 47.27
N ILE A 520 -4.19 28.37 47.60
CA ILE A 520 -2.86 28.95 47.34
C ILE A 520 -1.74 28.08 47.94
N LYS A 521 -1.98 27.46 49.11
CA LYS A 521 -1.01 26.55 49.75
C LYS A 521 -0.74 25.29 48.90
N GLN A 522 -1.78 24.68 48.33
CA GLN A 522 -1.65 23.51 47.44
C GLN A 522 -1.04 23.87 46.08
N LEU A 523 -1.23 25.11 45.61
CA LEU A 523 -0.59 25.60 44.38
C LEU A 523 0.89 25.95 44.58
N ALA A 524 1.28 26.35 45.79
CA ALA A 524 2.68 26.61 46.16
C ALA A 524 3.43 25.35 46.63
N GLU A 525 2.75 24.21 46.80
CA GLU A 525 3.34 22.98 47.33
C GLU A 525 4.36 22.38 46.33
N GLY A 526 5.65 22.45 46.69
CA GLY A 526 6.75 22.08 45.81
C GLY A 526 7.27 23.22 44.91
N ILE A 527 6.78 24.45 45.07
CA ILE A 527 7.37 25.65 44.45
C ILE A 527 8.40 26.26 45.42
N ASP A 528 9.68 26.08 45.07
CA ASP A 528 10.80 26.73 45.74
C ASP A 528 10.90 28.19 45.27
N ALA A 529 10.62 29.12 46.20
CA ALA A 529 10.63 30.56 45.94
C ALA A 529 12.05 31.10 45.72
N ASP A 530 13.04 30.64 46.50
CA ASP A 530 14.43 31.07 46.38
C ASP A 530 15.02 30.67 45.01
N MET A 531 14.64 29.50 44.49
CA MET A 531 14.95 29.06 43.11
C MET A 531 14.28 29.92 42.03
N LEU A 532 13.06 30.43 42.26
CA LEU A 532 12.38 31.33 41.31
C LEU A 532 13.00 32.74 41.32
N GLU A 533 13.28 33.32 42.49
CA GLU A 533 13.90 34.64 42.58
C GLU A 533 15.33 34.64 42.05
N SER A 534 16.12 33.62 42.38
CA SER A 534 17.49 33.46 41.87
C SER A 534 17.58 33.11 40.37
N THR A 535 16.46 32.71 39.74
CA THR A 535 16.35 32.62 38.27
C THR A 535 15.83 33.90 37.63
N PHE A 536 14.89 34.63 38.26
CA PHE A 536 14.43 35.94 37.78
C PHE A 536 15.54 37.01 37.78
N GLY A 537 16.48 36.96 38.72
CA GLY A 537 17.64 37.86 38.76
C GLY A 537 18.57 37.75 37.53
N LYS A 538 18.50 36.64 36.77
CA LYS A 538 19.36 36.41 35.59
C LYS A 538 18.72 36.97 34.32
N ARG A 539 18.79 38.30 34.19
CA ARG A 539 18.53 39.02 32.93
C ARG A 539 19.19 38.32 31.74
N ILE A 540 18.45 38.24 30.64
CA ILE A 540 18.79 37.63 29.34
C ILE A 540 20.30 37.66 29.06
N PRO A 541 21.00 36.50 29.14
CA PRO A 541 22.35 36.39 28.62
C PRO A 541 22.32 36.59 27.11
N LYS A 542 22.92 37.68 26.63
CA LYS A 542 23.28 37.80 25.21
C LYS A 542 24.20 36.62 24.84
N THR A 543 24.11 36.21 23.59
CA THR A 543 24.76 35.02 23.02
C THR A 543 26.26 34.89 23.34
N GLU A 544 26.63 33.95 24.21
CA GLU A 544 27.91 33.22 24.20
C GLU A 544 27.81 31.94 25.05
N LYS A 545 28.33 30.78 24.59
CA LYS A 545 29.65 30.19 24.96
C LYS A 545 29.90 30.24 26.49
N THR A 546 30.21 29.15 27.21
CA THR A 546 30.81 27.87 26.76
C THR A 546 30.51 26.70 27.71
N THR A 547 30.81 25.49 27.24
CA THR A 547 30.93 24.19 27.94
C THR A 547 31.14 24.17 29.45
N GLU A 548 30.43 23.26 30.14
CA GLU A 548 30.90 22.63 31.38
C GLU A 548 30.92 21.10 31.27
N LYS A 549 31.74 20.45 32.11
CA LYS A 549 31.86 18.99 32.25
C LYS A 549 31.60 18.63 33.71
N THR A 550 30.52 17.91 34.00
CA THR A 550 30.30 17.35 35.34
C THR A 550 31.21 16.14 35.59
N LYS A 551 31.91 16.16 36.73
CA LYS A 551 32.37 14.95 37.42
C LYS A 551 31.46 14.76 38.63
N ALA A 552 30.96 13.54 38.84
CA ALA A 552 30.31 13.14 40.08
C ALA A 552 31.18 12.09 40.78
N VAL A 553 31.29 12.18 42.10
CA VAL A 553 31.88 11.15 42.97
C VAL A 553 30.73 10.36 43.62
N ILE A 554 31.02 9.13 44.06
CA ILE A 554 30.05 8.07 44.33
C ILE A 554 29.93 7.80 45.85
N SER A 555 28.85 7.11 46.26
CA SER A 555 28.64 6.43 47.56
C SER A 555 28.31 7.30 48.79
N LYS A 556 27.57 6.82 49.81
CA LYS A 556 26.92 5.51 50.09
C LYS A 556 25.82 5.70 51.17
N ALA A 557 24.68 5.00 51.11
CA ALA A 557 23.90 4.53 52.28
C ALA A 557 22.60 3.78 51.89
N THR A 558 22.38 2.62 52.52
CA THR A 558 21.12 1.82 52.64
C THR A 558 21.42 0.60 53.53
N PRO A 559 20.42 -0.16 54.07
CA PRO A 559 18.96 0.04 54.10
C PRO A 559 18.33 -0.10 55.52
N THR A 560 17.03 0.18 55.65
CA THR A 560 15.96 -0.49 56.46
C THR A 560 14.78 0.48 56.68
N ALA A 561 13.51 0.09 56.79
CA ALA A 561 12.78 -1.14 56.41
C ALA A 561 11.26 -0.84 56.28
N ALA A 562 10.46 -1.85 55.92
CA ALA A 562 8.99 -1.96 56.04
C ALA A 562 8.04 -1.21 55.05
N ALA A 563 7.50 -2.01 54.12
CA ALA A 563 6.06 -2.19 53.79
C ALA A 563 5.24 -1.18 52.93
N ALA A 564 4.62 -1.76 51.88
CA ALA A 564 3.34 -1.39 51.22
C ALA A 564 3.20 -0.04 50.47
N THR A 565 2.54 0.06 49.30
CA THR A 565 2.07 -0.93 48.30
C THR A 565 1.91 -0.28 46.90
N ASN A 566 1.90 -1.12 45.85
CA ASN A 566 1.28 -0.90 44.51
C ASN A 566 1.89 0.07 43.45
N ALA A 567 2.23 -0.55 42.30
CA ALA A 567 1.86 -0.11 40.94
C ALA A 567 2.57 1.09 40.23
N ALA A 568 3.90 1.17 40.29
CA ALA A 568 4.67 2.09 39.43
C ALA A 568 4.78 1.63 37.94
N LYS A 569 3.90 2.13 37.05
CA LYS A 569 4.05 1.96 35.58
C LYS A 569 5.23 2.78 35.03
N GLN A 570 6.31 2.11 34.64
CA GLN A 570 7.53 2.76 34.13
C GLN A 570 7.32 3.49 32.79
N LYS A 571 7.61 4.80 32.74
CA LYS A 571 7.66 5.58 31.49
C LYS A 571 9.00 5.31 30.76
N LYS A 572 8.94 4.63 29.60
CA LYS A 572 10.12 4.35 28.75
C LYS A 572 10.81 5.67 28.32
N LYS A 573 12.11 5.81 28.62
CA LYS A 573 12.91 7.01 28.26
C LYS A 573 13.14 7.06 26.74
N ARG A 574 12.74 8.16 26.08
CA ARG A 574 13.06 8.41 24.66
C ARG A 574 14.57 8.54 24.45
N LYS A 575 15.13 7.80 23.49
CA LYS A 575 16.51 8.03 22.99
C LYS A 575 16.57 9.42 22.32
N ARG A 576 17.62 10.20 22.61
CA ARG A 576 17.86 11.51 21.95
C ARG A 576 18.39 11.30 20.53
N LYS A 577 18.04 12.18 19.59
CA LYS A 577 18.60 12.18 18.23
C LYS A 577 20.11 12.50 18.28
N ILE A 578 20.90 11.87 17.42
CA ILE A 578 22.32 12.18 17.23
C ILE A 578 22.43 13.52 16.51
N GLN A 579 23.26 14.44 17.03
CA GLN A 579 23.62 15.68 16.33
C GLN A 579 24.90 15.45 15.51
N LEU A 580 24.89 15.86 14.24
CA LEU A 580 26.07 15.87 13.39
C LEU A 580 27.00 17.06 13.77
N PRO A 581 28.31 16.98 13.52
CA PRO A 581 29.22 18.10 13.76
C PRO A 581 28.88 19.34 12.92
N LYS A 582 29.12 20.54 13.47
CA LYS A 582 28.85 21.86 12.83
C LYS A 582 29.62 22.17 11.53
N LYS A 583 30.44 21.23 11.03
CA LYS A 583 31.16 21.30 9.74
C LYS A 583 31.17 19.92 9.09
N TYR A 584 29.99 19.41 8.77
CA TYR A 584 29.82 18.19 7.98
C TYR A 584 29.72 18.55 6.49
N ASP A 585 30.69 18.10 5.70
CA ASP A 585 30.63 18.10 4.24
C ASP A 585 30.14 16.71 3.79
N PRO A 586 28.96 16.61 3.13
CA PRO A 586 28.44 15.32 2.65
C PRO A 586 29.33 14.61 1.63
N SER A 587 30.25 15.33 0.97
CA SER A 587 31.12 14.84 -0.09
C SER A 587 32.37 14.13 0.42
N SER A 588 32.72 14.35 1.70
CA SER A 588 33.93 13.81 2.30
C SER A 588 33.66 12.45 2.95
N LYS A 589 34.33 11.39 2.45
CA LYS A 589 34.20 10.04 3.01
C LYS A 589 34.70 10.02 4.47
N PRO A 590 33.93 9.49 5.43
CA PRO A 590 34.39 9.35 6.81
C PRO A 590 35.66 8.49 6.92
N ASP A 591 36.49 8.82 7.91
CA ASP A 591 37.68 8.06 8.33
C ASP A 591 37.39 6.54 8.43
N PRO A 592 38.07 5.68 7.64
CA PRO A 592 37.88 4.23 7.67
C PRO A 592 38.17 3.60 9.03
N GLU A 593 39.04 4.19 9.85
CA GLU A 593 39.41 3.68 11.16
C GLU A 593 38.49 4.19 12.28
N ARG A 594 37.42 4.92 11.94
CA ARG A 594 36.52 5.57 12.90
C ARG A 594 35.81 4.61 13.85
N TRP A 595 35.68 3.33 13.49
CA TRP A 595 35.08 2.28 14.31
C TRP A 595 36.06 1.64 15.31
N LEU A 596 37.37 1.70 15.05
CA LEU A 596 38.39 1.17 15.94
C LEU A 596 38.48 2.01 17.24
N PRO A 597 38.80 1.40 18.40
CA PRO A 597 39.21 2.12 19.60
C PRO A 597 40.32 3.14 19.28
N LEU A 598 40.27 4.32 19.90
CA LEU A 598 41.15 5.44 19.54
C LEU A 598 42.65 5.10 19.64
N ARG A 599 43.04 4.09 20.42
CA ARG A 599 44.43 3.63 20.58
C ARG A 599 44.96 2.77 19.41
N GLU A 600 44.07 2.16 18.64
CA GLU A 600 44.38 1.18 17.59
C GLU A 600 44.39 1.80 16.18
N ARG A 601 44.15 3.11 16.09
CA ARG A 601 44.17 3.87 14.84
C ARG A 601 45.60 4.22 14.43
N THR A 602 45.93 4.13 13.14
CA THR A 602 47.26 4.38 12.59
C THR A 602 47.76 5.80 12.86
N TYR A 603 46.85 6.77 12.97
CA TYR A 603 47.15 8.16 13.33
C TYR A 603 47.25 8.42 14.86
N TYR A 604 47.06 7.41 15.72
CA TYR A 604 47.15 7.58 17.18
C TYR A 604 48.60 7.76 17.67
N ARG A 605 49.07 9.01 17.61
CA ARG A 605 50.27 9.45 18.34
C ARG A 605 49.92 9.58 19.83
N GLY A 606 50.03 8.47 20.58
CA GLY A 606 49.87 8.44 22.03
C GLY A 606 50.74 9.49 22.74
N LYS A 607 50.30 9.95 23.93
CA LYS A 607 50.96 11.05 24.66
C LYS A 607 52.45 10.78 24.90
N ARG A 608 53.32 11.52 24.20
CA ARG A 608 54.75 11.61 24.47
C ARG A 608 54.99 12.21 25.87
N GLY A 609 55.16 11.36 26.87
CA GLY A 609 55.70 11.75 28.17
C GLY A 609 57.20 12.07 28.06
N LYS A 610 57.61 13.28 28.45
CA LYS A 610 59.00 13.59 28.77
C LYS A 610 59.18 13.51 30.29
N ARG A 611 60.35 13.00 30.71
CA ARG A 611 60.72 12.60 32.10
C ARG A 611 60.00 11.32 32.56
N GLY A 612 60.66 10.29 33.10
CA GLY A 612 62.12 10.04 33.11
C GLY A 612 62.58 9.18 34.30
N LYS A 613 63.15 8.00 34.00
CA LYS A 613 63.96 7.12 34.88
C LYS A 613 63.48 6.93 36.34
N GLN A 614 62.68 5.89 36.54
CA GLN A 614 62.81 4.92 37.66
C GLN A 614 62.38 3.54 37.10
N ALA A 615 62.80 2.37 37.58
CA ALA A 615 64.06 1.87 38.14
C ALA A 615 63.75 0.47 38.73
N ALA A 616 63.93 -0.59 37.91
CA ALA A 616 64.05 -2.00 38.32
C ALA A 616 62.88 -2.73 39.03
N VAL A 617 63.07 -4.05 39.18
CA VAL A 617 62.25 -5.08 39.88
C VAL A 617 60.89 -5.43 39.21
N GLY A 618 60.59 -6.71 38.88
CA GLY A 618 61.43 -7.91 38.95
C GLY A 618 60.74 -9.22 38.48
N ARG A 619 61.59 -10.24 38.20
CA ARG A 619 61.42 -11.73 38.09
C ARG A 619 60.01 -12.37 38.09
N GLY A 620 59.74 -13.45 37.34
CA GLY A 620 60.57 -14.22 36.39
C GLY A 620 60.16 -15.71 36.27
N THR A 621 60.82 -16.48 35.37
CA THR A 621 60.76 -17.97 35.18
C THR A 621 59.38 -18.56 34.76
N GLN A 622 59.25 -19.71 34.06
CA GLN A 622 60.14 -20.85 33.75
C GLN A 622 59.75 -21.53 32.41
N GLY A 623 60.66 -22.29 31.76
CA GLY A 623 60.36 -23.23 30.65
C GLY A 623 60.81 -22.74 29.25
N THR A 624 61.97 -23.06 28.65
CA THR A 624 62.69 -24.32 28.31
C THR A 624 62.51 -24.75 26.84
N VAL A 625 63.62 -24.63 26.06
CA VAL A 625 64.09 -25.34 24.83
C VAL A 625 63.10 -26.08 23.89
N GLY A 626 63.29 -26.09 22.56
CA GLY A 626 64.31 -25.42 21.71
C GLY A 626 64.58 -26.18 20.39
N SER A 627 65.24 -25.54 19.42
CA SER A 627 65.84 -26.11 18.17
C SER A 627 64.88 -26.77 17.14
N ASP A 628 65.09 -26.78 15.81
CA ASP A 628 66.16 -26.18 14.98
C ASP A 628 65.73 -26.03 13.50
N GLN A 629 66.48 -25.21 12.71
CA GLN A 629 66.67 -25.32 11.24
C GLN A 629 65.43 -25.17 10.30
N SER A 630 65.54 -25.06 8.95
CA SER A 630 66.45 -24.30 8.05
C SER A 630 65.92 -24.34 6.59
N ALA A 631 66.49 -23.52 5.69
CA ALA A 631 66.22 -23.40 4.23
C ALA A 631 64.84 -22.80 3.84
N THR A 632 64.66 -21.88 2.87
CA THR A 632 65.34 -21.49 1.60
C THR A 632 64.82 -22.22 0.35
N THR A 633 64.24 -21.45 -0.61
CA THR A 633 64.39 -21.59 -2.09
C THR A 633 63.76 -20.37 -2.80
N THR A 634 64.25 -20.02 -4.01
CA THR A 634 64.01 -18.73 -4.71
C THR A 634 63.68 -18.91 -6.20
N ILE A 635 62.59 -18.30 -6.72
CA ILE A 635 62.31 -17.96 -8.15
C ILE A 635 61.35 -16.72 -8.17
N THR A 636 61.42 -15.62 -8.95
CA THR A 636 62.40 -15.00 -9.89
C THR A 636 61.98 -14.78 -11.38
N THR A 637 60.85 -14.09 -11.64
CA THR A 637 60.55 -13.38 -12.93
C THR A 637 59.51 -12.25 -12.68
N ALA A 638 59.69 -10.96 -13.05
CA ALA A 638 59.89 -10.32 -14.38
C ALA A 638 58.56 -10.12 -15.15
N SER A 639 58.13 -8.92 -15.66
CA SER A 639 58.75 -7.58 -15.81
C SER A 639 57.72 -6.44 -16.04
N GLY A 640 58.13 -5.16 -15.84
CA GLY A 640 57.56 -3.93 -16.46
C GLY A 640 56.37 -3.26 -15.72
N ALA A 641 56.36 -1.99 -15.24
CA ALA A 641 57.05 -0.72 -15.56
C ALA A 641 56.52 0.00 -16.84
N GLN A 642 56.26 1.33 -16.89
CA GLN A 642 56.40 2.38 -15.85
C GLN A 642 55.48 3.61 -16.09
N ARG A 643 55.65 4.67 -15.26
CA ARG A 643 54.81 5.89 -15.14
C ARG A 643 55.28 7.07 -16.02
N SER A 644 54.43 8.11 -16.02
CA SER A 644 54.74 9.56 -15.88
C SER A 644 55.27 10.40 -17.06
N MET A 645 54.51 11.48 -17.32
CA MET A 645 54.97 12.77 -17.89
C MET A 645 56.06 13.42 -17.00
N PRO A 646 56.91 14.33 -17.52
CA PRO A 646 56.69 15.74 -17.16
C PRO A 646 57.10 16.84 -18.18
N THR A 647 56.25 17.87 -18.30
CA THR A 647 56.49 19.33 -18.45
C THR A 647 57.78 19.92 -19.07
N SER A 648 57.61 20.88 -20.00
CA SER A 648 58.26 22.24 -20.02
C SER A 648 57.86 23.01 -21.30
N LYS A 649 57.96 24.35 -21.45
CA LYS A 649 57.93 25.52 -20.54
C LYS A 649 57.78 26.82 -21.39
N THR A 650 56.85 27.74 -21.03
CA THR A 650 56.83 29.18 -21.44
C THR A 650 56.81 29.49 -22.97
N THR A 651 56.54 30.70 -23.49
CA THR A 651 56.48 32.06 -22.90
C THR A 651 55.43 32.96 -23.59
N THR A 652 54.98 33.99 -22.87
CA THR A 652 54.22 35.20 -23.25
C THR A 652 54.23 35.71 -24.72
N THR A 653 53.11 36.26 -25.20
CA THR A 653 52.88 37.72 -25.41
C THR A 653 51.53 38.00 -26.13
N GLY A 654 51.09 39.27 -26.16
CA GLY A 654 50.13 39.78 -27.14
C GLY A 654 48.67 39.90 -26.68
N ALA A 655 48.05 41.05 -26.94
CA ALA A 655 46.62 41.32 -26.70
C ALA A 655 46.05 42.23 -27.81
N SER A 656 44.71 42.34 -27.88
CA SER A 656 43.91 43.24 -28.76
C SER A 656 43.98 42.96 -30.28
N SER A 657 43.00 43.34 -31.12
CA SER A 657 41.54 43.50 -30.96
C SER A 657 40.88 43.76 -32.34
N THR A 658 39.54 43.61 -32.45
CA THR A 658 38.66 44.21 -33.50
C THR A 658 38.88 43.74 -34.98
N GLN A 659 37.93 43.76 -35.93
CA GLN A 659 36.49 44.12 -35.94
C GLN A 659 35.72 43.50 -37.16
N SER A 660 34.37 43.58 -37.11
CA SER A 660 33.43 43.71 -38.25
C SER A 660 32.91 42.48 -39.04
N LYS A 661 31.78 42.73 -39.74
CA LYS A 661 30.86 41.91 -40.59
C LYS A 661 30.63 42.73 -41.89
N PRO A 662 30.15 42.22 -43.08
CA PRO A 662 28.80 41.62 -43.22
C PRO A 662 28.52 40.63 -44.40
N MET A 663 27.21 40.34 -44.57
CA MET A 663 26.44 39.36 -45.37
C MET A 663 26.65 39.18 -46.91
N PRO A 664 26.10 38.09 -47.50
CA PRO A 664 26.11 37.76 -48.95
C PRO A 664 24.78 38.10 -49.70
N PRO A 665 24.81 38.07 -51.05
CA PRO A 665 23.93 37.20 -51.87
C PRO A 665 24.75 36.49 -53.00
N PRO A 666 24.20 35.84 -54.07
CA PRO A 666 22.81 35.51 -54.46
C PRO A 666 22.62 34.01 -54.85
N GLY A 667 21.69 33.68 -55.77
CA GLY A 667 21.50 32.36 -56.43
C GLY A 667 20.80 32.51 -57.81
N LYS A 668 20.44 31.40 -58.50
CA LYS A 668 19.69 31.41 -59.79
C LYS A 668 18.74 30.20 -59.97
N SER A 669 17.78 30.34 -60.89
CA SER A 669 16.72 29.37 -61.20
C SER A 669 16.35 29.37 -62.71
N VAL A 670 15.74 28.29 -63.21
CA VAL A 670 14.98 28.19 -64.47
C VAL A 670 13.83 27.18 -64.27
N ALA A 671 12.74 27.25 -65.05
CA ALA A 671 11.50 26.50 -64.78
C ALA A 671 10.77 25.97 -66.04
N GLY A 672 9.90 24.96 -65.82
CA GLY A 672 8.54 24.96 -66.38
C GLY A 672 8.18 23.97 -67.52
N LYS A 673 7.09 23.21 -67.32
CA LYS A 673 5.92 23.11 -68.24
C LYS A 673 4.73 22.38 -67.60
N ARG A 674 3.57 22.36 -68.28
CA ARG A 674 2.24 21.95 -67.76
C ARG A 674 1.40 21.31 -68.90
N LYS A 675 0.32 20.60 -68.53
CA LYS A 675 -0.60 19.74 -69.34
C LYS A 675 -0.14 18.28 -69.42
N GLY A 676 -1.02 17.26 -69.42
CA GLY A 676 -2.48 17.29 -69.20
C GLY A 676 -3.25 16.20 -69.97
N LYS A 677 -4.41 15.77 -69.45
CA LYS A 677 -5.21 14.59 -69.84
C LYS A 677 -4.53 13.25 -69.44
N ARG A 678 -5.27 12.15 -69.25
CA ARG A 678 -6.73 11.94 -69.48
C ARG A 678 -7.41 11.37 -68.25
#